data_AF-A0A1Q7EA51-F1
#
_entry.id   AF-A0A1Q7EA51-F1
#
_cell.length_a   1.000
_cell.length_b   1.000
_cell.length_c   1.000
_cell.angle_alpha   90.00
_cell.angle_beta   90.00
_cell.angle_gamma   90.00
#
_symmetry.space_group_name_H-M   'P 1'
#
loop_
_entity.id
_entity.type
_entity.pdbx_description
1 polymer ?
#
loop_
_entity_poly.entity_id
_entity_poly.type
_entity_poly.pdbx_seq_one_letter_code
_entity_poly.pdbx_strand_id
1 'polypeptide(L)'
;MSHNTLLLLYAFIAVLALIVLIARFKLHPFVVLIAVSLGLGAAAGMPLGSVVKAFQDGVGGVLGFVAIVVGLGTMLGKMMAESGGATRVATTLIGLFGERRVHWAIMVVGFIVGIPVFFQVGFMLLIPLVFTIARRSGLSLVKIGIPLVAGLSVVHGMVPPHPAAMLAVGAYHADIGRTIVYAILVGLPTAALAGPIFGSWIAPRIQLPAENPIAAQFTGGIGGIGDIAREMPGFGITLFTVLLPVILMLCASAADVALDTASTVRATLDFIGSPIVALLLALLFSFWSLGYRQHFTRDQILKFAGDSLGPTATILLVIGAGGGFNRVLLESGVGKAIADVALGSHASPLLLAWTVAALIRVATGSATVAMTTSAGIVAPIAAATSGTSAELLVLATGAGSLVLSHVNDAGFWLIKEFFNMTVPQTLKTWTVAETIIGVAGLGFVLLLSLVVGCAPREHGADLTAAGWVDVTATLDPARTPIYAGDAPMKFDFLKDMRKGDKLTLSVYSLGAHSGTHIDAPMHFITNGASIDQVALEPLIGAARVIDIPDSVQAIDAQELSRHDWLGVKRVLFRTRSTLRGWMDSAFHRDFAYIAPDAAQLLADAGVVLVGVDYISAEQFGATAPRTHQILLGHGIPIVEGLDLRPVQAGDYDLIVLPLKVRGHEGAPARAIVRQRHQRL
;
A
#
# COMPACT_ATOMS: atom_id res chain seq x y z
N MET A 1 -20.86 -29.40 -7.95
CA MET A 1 -19.81 -28.35 -7.90
C MET A 1 -20.46 -27.09 -7.34
N SER A 2 -19.78 -26.33 -6.47
CA SER A 2 -20.35 -25.06 -6.00
C SER A 2 -20.43 -24.06 -7.16
N HIS A 3 -21.32 -23.08 -7.06
CA HIS A 3 -21.46 -22.03 -8.07
C HIS A 3 -20.12 -21.32 -8.33
N ASN A 4 -19.35 -21.04 -7.29
CA ASN A 4 -18.00 -20.47 -7.38
C ASN A 4 -17.04 -21.36 -8.17
N THR A 5 -17.04 -22.68 -7.96
CA THR A 5 -16.18 -23.60 -8.73
C THR A 5 -16.57 -23.64 -10.22
N LEU A 6 -17.86 -23.51 -10.54
CA LEU A 6 -18.33 -23.45 -11.93
C LEU A 6 -17.86 -22.17 -12.64
N LEU A 7 -17.94 -21.01 -11.98
CA LEU A 7 -17.45 -19.75 -12.52
C LEU A 7 -15.93 -19.81 -12.83
N LEU A 8 -15.15 -20.37 -11.91
CA LEU A 8 -13.70 -20.58 -12.12
C LEU A 8 -13.42 -21.49 -13.32
N LEU A 9 -14.20 -22.56 -13.47
CA LEU A 9 -14.08 -23.47 -14.60
C LEU A 9 -14.40 -22.78 -15.92
N TYR A 10 -15.46 -21.96 -15.98
CA TYR A 10 -15.81 -21.20 -17.18
C TYR A 10 -14.74 -20.18 -17.56
N ALA A 11 -14.19 -19.46 -16.59
CA ALA A 11 -13.06 -18.54 -16.83
C ALA A 11 -11.84 -19.30 -17.38
N PHE A 12 -11.49 -20.44 -16.80
CA PHE A 12 -10.39 -21.28 -17.27
C PHE A 12 -10.61 -21.78 -18.71
N ILE A 13 -11.81 -22.27 -19.01
CA ILE A 13 -12.20 -22.70 -20.37
C ILE A 13 -12.13 -21.53 -21.36
N ALA A 14 -12.59 -20.34 -20.98
CA ALA A 14 -12.54 -19.16 -21.83
C ALA A 14 -11.10 -18.76 -22.17
N VAL A 15 -10.19 -18.73 -21.19
CA VAL A 15 -8.77 -18.45 -21.44
C VAL A 15 -8.15 -19.51 -22.34
N LEU A 16 -8.44 -20.79 -22.11
CA LEU A 16 -7.93 -21.88 -22.94
C LEU A 16 -8.48 -21.79 -24.38
N ALA A 17 -9.76 -21.45 -24.54
CA ALA A 17 -10.38 -21.23 -25.84
C ALA A 17 -9.72 -20.06 -26.59
N LEU A 18 -9.46 -18.92 -25.93
CA LEU A 18 -8.72 -17.79 -26.53
C LEU A 18 -7.37 -18.25 -27.08
N ILE A 19 -6.58 -18.96 -26.26
CA ILE A 19 -5.24 -19.42 -26.64
C ILE A 19 -5.33 -20.38 -27.83
N VAL A 20 -6.23 -21.35 -27.79
CA VAL A 20 -6.38 -22.36 -28.87
C VAL A 20 -6.86 -21.72 -30.17
N LEU A 21 -7.89 -20.86 -30.12
CA LEU A 21 -8.44 -20.20 -31.30
C LEU A 21 -7.42 -19.28 -31.98
N ILE A 22 -6.60 -18.56 -31.20
CA ILE A 22 -5.59 -17.65 -31.75
C ILE A 22 -4.33 -18.42 -32.18
N ALA A 23 -3.79 -19.31 -31.34
CA ALA A 23 -2.51 -19.96 -31.61
C ALA A 23 -2.62 -21.15 -32.57
N ARG A 24 -3.67 -21.97 -32.45
CA ARG A 24 -3.84 -23.21 -33.24
C ARG A 24 -4.71 -23.01 -34.49
N PHE A 25 -5.79 -22.23 -34.37
CA PHE A 25 -6.69 -21.95 -35.49
C PHE A 25 -6.36 -20.65 -36.23
N LYS A 26 -5.39 -19.86 -35.75
CA LYS A 26 -4.90 -18.62 -36.37
C LYS A 26 -6.02 -17.60 -36.65
N LEU A 27 -7.05 -17.59 -35.81
CA LEU A 27 -8.12 -16.58 -35.89
C LEU A 27 -7.62 -15.23 -35.39
N HIS A 28 -8.16 -14.14 -35.95
CA HIS A 28 -7.73 -12.78 -35.60
C HIS A 28 -8.06 -12.46 -34.12
N PRO A 29 -7.10 -11.99 -33.31
CA PRO A 29 -7.30 -11.76 -31.87
C PRO A 29 -8.51 -10.92 -31.50
N PHE A 30 -8.74 -9.81 -32.23
CA PHE A 30 -9.89 -8.93 -32.01
C PHE A 30 -11.23 -9.68 -32.08
N VAL A 31 -11.42 -10.54 -33.08
CA VAL A 31 -12.65 -11.31 -33.29
C VAL A 31 -12.80 -12.39 -32.21
N VAL A 32 -11.70 -13.07 -31.89
CA VAL A 32 -11.68 -14.14 -30.88
C VAL A 32 -11.99 -13.59 -29.48
N LEU A 33 -11.43 -12.43 -29.12
CA LEU A 33 -11.69 -11.76 -27.85
C LEU A 33 -13.18 -11.42 -27.71
N ILE A 34 -13.82 -10.86 -28.75
CA ILE A 34 -15.26 -10.58 -28.73
C ILE A 34 -16.04 -11.88 -28.55
N ALA A 35 -15.81 -12.88 -29.41
CA ALA A 35 -16.58 -14.12 -29.42
C ALA A 35 -16.50 -14.88 -28.09
N VAL A 36 -15.29 -15.01 -27.53
CA VAL A 36 -15.09 -15.71 -26.26
C VAL A 36 -15.62 -14.91 -25.07
N SER A 37 -15.55 -13.58 -25.09
CA SER A 37 -16.18 -12.74 -24.05
C SER A 37 -17.69 -12.96 -24.01
N LEU A 38 -18.36 -12.90 -25.16
CA LEU A 38 -19.80 -13.10 -25.25
C LEU A 38 -20.19 -14.52 -24.81
N GLY A 39 -19.42 -15.53 -25.23
CA GLY A 39 -19.62 -16.92 -24.81
C GLY A 39 -19.43 -17.13 -23.30
N LEU A 40 -18.40 -16.52 -22.71
CA LEU A 40 -18.15 -16.58 -21.26
C LEU A 40 -19.31 -15.96 -20.48
N GLY A 41 -19.74 -14.75 -20.83
CA GLY A 41 -20.84 -14.07 -20.15
C GLY A 41 -22.14 -14.88 -20.20
N ALA A 42 -22.47 -15.44 -21.36
CA ALA A 42 -23.63 -16.31 -21.52
C ALA A 42 -23.52 -17.60 -20.67
N ALA A 43 -22.35 -18.26 -20.68
CA ALA A 43 -22.11 -19.48 -19.91
C ALA A 43 -22.14 -19.23 -18.39
N ALA A 44 -21.68 -18.07 -17.93
CA ALA A 44 -21.74 -17.64 -16.54
C ALA A 44 -23.15 -17.27 -16.06
N GLY A 45 -24.15 -17.25 -16.95
CA GLY A 45 -25.54 -16.94 -16.61
C GLY A 45 -25.88 -15.44 -16.60
N MET A 46 -25.04 -14.59 -17.18
CA MET A 46 -25.35 -13.17 -17.31
C MET A 46 -26.49 -12.94 -18.32
N PRO A 47 -27.41 -11.99 -18.07
CA PRO A 47 -28.40 -11.57 -19.08
C PRO A 47 -27.70 -11.11 -20.37
N LEU A 48 -28.11 -11.64 -21.53
CA LEU A 48 -27.41 -11.39 -22.81
C LEU A 48 -27.21 -9.90 -23.13
N GLY A 49 -28.20 -9.05 -22.83
CA GLY A 49 -28.07 -7.59 -23.01
C GLY A 49 -27.03 -6.94 -22.08
N SER A 50 -26.84 -7.48 -20.87
CA SER A 50 -25.80 -7.03 -19.94
C SER A 50 -24.41 -7.48 -20.38
N VAL A 51 -24.26 -8.64 -21.04
CA VAL A 51 -22.96 -9.12 -21.54
C VAL A 51 -22.39 -8.17 -22.60
N VAL A 52 -23.23 -7.76 -23.56
CA VAL A 52 -22.81 -6.82 -24.61
C VAL A 52 -22.44 -5.47 -23.98
N LYS A 53 -23.25 -4.97 -23.04
CA LYS A 53 -22.97 -3.71 -22.35
C LYS A 53 -21.68 -3.78 -21.53
N ALA A 54 -21.47 -4.85 -20.75
CA ALA A 54 -20.25 -5.08 -19.99
C ALA A 54 -19.01 -5.07 -20.90
N PHE A 55 -19.11 -5.73 -22.07
CA PHE A 55 -18.04 -5.72 -23.06
C PHE A 55 -17.77 -4.29 -23.59
N GLN A 56 -18.82 -3.54 -23.96
CA GLN A 56 -18.70 -2.17 -24.45
C GLN A 56 -18.12 -1.22 -23.39
N ASP A 57 -18.58 -1.31 -22.14
CA ASP A 57 -18.10 -0.51 -21.02
C ASP A 57 -16.60 -0.83 -20.75
N GLY A 58 -16.21 -2.11 -20.86
CA GLY A 58 -14.81 -2.52 -20.75
C GLY A 58 -13.94 -1.98 -21.89
N VAL A 59 -14.40 -2.05 -23.13
CA VAL A 59 -13.71 -1.47 -24.30
C VAL A 59 -13.56 0.04 -24.13
N GLY A 60 -14.64 0.74 -23.79
CA GLY A 60 -14.66 2.20 -23.61
C GLY A 60 -13.77 2.67 -22.47
N GLY A 61 -13.80 1.96 -21.34
CA GLY A 61 -12.96 2.28 -20.18
C GLY A 61 -11.46 2.17 -20.47
N VAL A 62 -11.04 1.15 -21.22
CA VAL A 62 -9.62 0.99 -21.61
C VAL A 62 -9.23 1.99 -22.70
N LEU A 63 -10.03 2.12 -23.76
CA LEU A 63 -9.70 3.00 -24.88
C LEU A 63 -9.74 4.47 -24.51
N GLY A 64 -10.63 4.89 -23.60
CA GLY A 64 -10.74 6.29 -23.17
C GLY A 64 -9.43 6.88 -22.65
N PHE A 65 -8.60 6.07 -22.00
CA PHE A 65 -7.27 6.48 -21.55
C PHE A 65 -6.18 6.08 -22.56
N VAL A 66 -6.14 4.80 -22.97
CA VAL A 66 -5.02 4.26 -23.73
C VAL A 66 -4.94 4.84 -25.14
N ALA A 67 -6.06 5.10 -25.81
CA ALA A 67 -6.04 5.64 -27.18
C ALA A 67 -5.40 7.03 -27.24
N ILE A 68 -5.70 7.89 -26.26
CA ILE A 68 -5.16 9.24 -26.18
C ILE A 68 -3.66 9.20 -25.87
N VAL A 69 -3.26 8.41 -24.86
CA VAL A 69 -1.86 8.26 -24.46
C VAL A 69 -1.01 7.68 -25.59
N VAL A 70 -1.48 6.61 -26.23
CA VAL A 70 -0.77 6.00 -27.36
C VAL A 70 -0.69 6.97 -28.52
N GLY A 71 -1.77 7.67 -28.88
CA GLY A 71 -1.76 8.64 -29.97
C GLY A 71 -0.76 9.79 -29.74
N LEU A 72 -0.79 10.42 -28.56
CA LEU A 72 0.16 11.50 -28.23
C LEU A 72 1.60 10.97 -28.11
N GLY A 73 1.77 9.79 -27.52
CA GLY A 73 3.06 9.15 -27.33
C GLY A 73 3.72 8.73 -28.64
N THR A 74 2.98 8.17 -29.59
CA THR A 74 3.52 7.80 -30.90
C THR A 74 3.85 9.02 -31.75
N MET A 75 3.06 10.11 -31.67
CA MET A 75 3.42 11.38 -32.31
C MET A 75 4.72 11.96 -31.74
N LEU A 76 4.86 11.98 -30.41
CA LEU A 76 6.07 12.46 -29.75
C LEU A 76 7.27 11.58 -30.12
N GLY A 77 7.10 10.25 -30.13
CA GLY A 77 8.11 9.29 -30.55
C GLY A 77 8.51 9.45 -32.02
N LYS A 78 7.55 9.74 -32.90
CA LYS A 78 7.80 10.04 -34.32
C LYS A 78 8.61 11.32 -34.49
N MET A 79 8.25 12.39 -33.78
CA MET A 79 9.05 13.63 -33.75
C MET A 79 10.48 13.37 -33.28
N MET A 80 10.67 12.54 -32.25
CA MET A 80 11.99 12.18 -31.74
C MET A 80 12.80 11.34 -32.76
N ALA A 81 12.16 10.47 -33.53
CA ALA A 81 12.80 9.68 -34.56
C ALA A 81 13.23 10.54 -35.77
N GLU A 82 12.31 11.35 -36.31
CA GLU A 82 12.56 12.18 -37.50
C GLU A 82 13.58 13.30 -37.22
N SER A 83 13.57 13.88 -36.02
CA SER A 83 14.54 14.89 -35.61
C SER A 83 15.96 14.34 -35.39
N GLY A 84 16.16 13.02 -35.33
CA GLY A 84 17.41 12.42 -34.91
C GLY A 84 17.65 12.45 -33.39
N GLY A 85 16.70 12.98 -32.60
CA GLY A 85 16.77 13.02 -31.14
C GLY A 85 16.90 11.63 -30.51
N ALA A 86 16.14 10.65 -31.01
CA ALA A 86 16.20 9.26 -30.50
C ALA A 86 17.61 8.67 -30.68
N THR A 87 18.21 8.97 -31.83
CA THR A 87 19.59 8.60 -32.16
C THR A 87 20.58 9.27 -31.22
N ARG A 88 20.42 10.56 -30.91
CA ARG A 88 21.29 11.30 -30.00
C ARG A 88 21.27 10.73 -28.59
N VAL A 89 20.09 10.41 -28.07
CA VAL A 89 19.94 9.79 -26.74
C VAL A 89 20.53 8.38 -26.73
N ALA A 90 20.22 7.57 -27.74
CA ALA A 90 20.74 6.21 -27.86
C ALA A 90 22.28 6.17 -27.92
N THR A 91 22.90 7.01 -28.76
CA THR A 91 24.37 7.08 -28.89
C THR A 91 25.04 7.53 -27.60
N THR A 92 24.45 8.50 -26.90
CA THR A 92 24.97 8.98 -25.62
C THR A 92 24.91 7.87 -24.57
N LEU A 93 23.78 7.15 -24.47
CA LEU A 93 23.65 6.02 -23.54
C LEU A 93 24.61 4.86 -23.86
N ILE A 94 24.77 4.52 -25.15
CA ILE A 94 25.72 3.50 -25.60
C ILE A 94 27.16 3.93 -25.28
N GLY A 95 27.52 5.20 -25.49
CA GLY A 95 28.84 5.73 -25.18
C GLY A 95 29.17 5.73 -23.68
N LEU A 96 28.19 6.05 -22.82
CA LEU A 96 28.38 6.11 -21.37
C LEU A 96 28.43 4.72 -20.70
N PHE A 97 27.51 3.83 -21.07
CA PHE A 97 27.36 2.53 -20.39
C PHE A 97 28.02 1.36 -21.16
N GLY A 98 28.33 1.56 -22.44
CA GLY A 98 28.81 0.52 -23.35
C GLY A 98 27.68 -0.34 -23.92
N GLU A 99 27.90 -0.86 -25.14
CA GLU A 99 26.93 -1.71 -25.86
C GLU A 99 26.50 -2.94 -25.04
N ARG A 100 27.44 -3.51 -24.27
CA ARG A 100 27.17 -4.70 -23.45
C ARG A 100 26.28 -4.41 -22.25
N ARG A 101 26.20 -3.19 -21.72
CA ARG A 101 25.44 -2.87 -20.49
C ARG A 101 24.26 -1.94 -20.75
N VAL A 102 24.02 -1.52 -21.98
CA VAL A 102 22.91 -0.61 -22.33
C VAL A 102 21.53 -1.16 -21.90
N HIS A 103 21.37 -2.48 -21.86
CA HIS A 103 20.15 -3.14 -21.40
C HIS A 103 19.94 -3.07 -19.87
N TRP A 104 20.98 -2.86 -19.08
CA TRP A 104 20.86 -2.52 -17.66
C TRP A 104 20.46 -1.05 -17.48
N ALA A 105 21.08 -0.16 -18.26
CA ALA A 105 20.76 1.26 -18.24
C ALA A 105 19.29 1.52 -18.58
N ILE A 106 18.74 0.85 -19.61
CA ILE A 106 17.34 1.03 -19.98
C ILE A 106 16.36 0.51 -18.92
N MET A 107 16.73 -0.52 -18.14
CA MET A 107 15.90 -0.98 -17.01
C MET A 107 15.84 0.09 -15.92
N VAL A 108 16.99 0.69 -15.55
CA VAL A 108 17.04 1.76 -14.55
C VAL A 108 16.30 3.00 -15.04
N VAL A 109 16.44 3.36 -16.32
CA VAL A 109 15.67 4.45 -16.94
C VAL A 109 14.18 4.14 -16.87
N GLY A 110 13.76 2.92 -17.20
CA GLY A 110 12.37 2.47 -17.07
C GLY A 110 11.85 2.56 -15.64
N PHE A 111 12.65 2.17 -14.65
CA PHE A 111 12.28 2.26 -13.23
C PHE A 111 12.11 3.72 -12.80
N ILE A 112 13.09 4.59 -13.08
CA ILE A 112 13.04 6.01 -12.67
C ILE A 112 11.88 6.73 -13.36
N VAL A 113 11.75 6.56 -14.68
CA VAL A 113 10.67 7.18 -15.46
C VAL A 113 9.32 6.63 -15.04
N GLY A 114 9.26 5.35 -14.62
CA GLY A 114 8.05 4.68 -14.15
C GLY A 114 7.43 5.29 -12.91
N ILE A 115 8.21 5.89 -12.00
CA ILE A 115 7.71 6.36 -10.68
C ILE A 115 6.52 7.34 -10.84
N PRO A 116 6.62 8.37 -11.67
CA PRO A 116 5.51 9.31 -11.91
C PRO A 116 4.52 8.89 -13.00
N VAL A 117 4.85 7.91 -13.84
CA VAL A 117 4.06 7.64 -15.06
C VAL A 117 3.40 6.28 -15.03
N PHE A 118 2.20 6.19 -15.59
CA PHE A 118 1.56 4.90 -15.84
C PHE A 118 2.40 4.03 -16.78
N PHE A 119 2.34 2.71 -16.59
CA PHE A 119 3.07 1.74 -17.41
C PHE A 119 2.93 2.01 -18.91
N GLN A 120 1.71 2.21 -19.41
CA GLN A 120 1.45 2.46 -20.83
C GLN A 120 2.08 3.77 -21.32
N VAL A 121 2.04 4.82 -20.49
CA VAL A 121 2.64 6.12 -20.79
C VAL A 121 4.16 6.00 -20.85
N GLY A 122 4.78 5.43 -19.81
CA GLY A 122 6.23 5.24 -19.76
C GLY A 122 6.74 4.35 -20.89
N PHE A 123 5.98 3.30 -21.24
CA PHE A 123 6.29 2.45 -22.39
C PHE A 123 6.25 3.25 -23.70
N MET A 124 5.21 4.05 -23.93
CA MET A 124 5.10 4.90 -25.13
C MET A 124 6.21 5.95 -25.24
N LEU A 125 6.65 6.51 -24.11
CA LEU A 125 7.75 7.47 -24.09
C LEU A 125 9.09 6.83 -24.44
N LEU A 126 9.33 5.60 -23.98
CA LEU A 126 10.64 4.96 -24.04
C LEU A 126 10.78 3.97 -25.22
N ILE A 127 9.68 3.52 -25.83
CA ILE A 127 9.73 2.56 -26.95
C ILE A 127 10.54 3.04 -28.17
N PRO A 128 10.53 4.33 -28.59
CA PRO A 128 11.34 4.73 -29.75
C PRO A 128 12.84 4.65 -29.45
N LEU A 129 13.23 4.87 -28.18
CA LEU A 129 14.60 4.69 -27.72
C LEU A 129 15.02 3.22 -27.77
N VAL A 130 14.13 2.29 -27.38
CA VAL A 130 14.37 0.84 -27.48
C VAL A 130 14.62 0.41 -28.93
N PHE A 131 13.78 0.82 -29.87
CA PHE A 131 13.98 0.51 -31.29
C PHE A 131 15.28 1.09 -31.83
N THR A 132 15.61 2.32 -31.46
CA THR A 132 16.83 2.99 -31.91
C THR A 132 18.09 2.33 -31.35
N ILE A 133 18.10 1.98 -30.06
CA ILE A 133 19.21 1.26 -29.42
C ILE A 133 19.36 -0.13 -30.03
N ALA A 134 18.27 -0.89 -30.21
CA ALA A 134 18.31 -2.21 -30.82
C ALA A 134 18.92 -2.16 -32.24
N ARG A 135 18.48 -1.20 -33.05
CA ARG A 135 19.01 -1.02 -34.42
C ARG A 135 20.49 -0.60 -34.43
N ARG A 136 20.92 0.30 -33.53
CA ARG A 136 22.32 0.79 -33.48
C ARG A 136 23.30 -0.20 -32.88
N SER A 137 22.91 -0.90 -31.82
CA SER A 137 23.76 -1.88 -31.13
C SER A 137 23.73 -3.27 -31.78
N GLY A 138 22.86 -3.50 -32.78
CA GLY A 138 22.63 -4.81 -33.38
C GLY A 138 22.01 -5.84 -32.42
N LEU A 139 21.60 -5.42 -31.22
CA LEU A 139 20.99 -6.30 -30.23
C LEU A 139 19.51 -6.54 -30.56
N SER A 140 19.02 -7.75 -30.25
CA SER A 140 17.60 -8.10 -30.39
C SER A 140 16.72 -7.14 -29.59
N LEU A 141 15.56 -6.78 -30.16
CA LEU A 141 14.56 -5.94 -29.51
C LEU A 141 14.14 -6.49 -28.15
N VAL A 142 14.04 -7.82 -28.00
CA VAL A 142 13.71 -8.49 -26.74
C VAL A 142 14.76 -8.20 -25.66
N LYS A 143 16.04 -8.16 -26.04
CA LYS A 143 17.16 -7.95 -25.10
C LYS A 143 17.18 -6.54 -24.51
N ILE A 144 16.62 -5.55 -25.20
CA ILE A 144 16.51 -4.16 -24.72
C ILE A 144 15.13 -3.87 -24.14
N GLY A 145 14.09 -4.40 -24.78
CA GLY A 145 12.70 -4.14 -24.46
C GLY A 145 12.22 -4.83 -23.18
N ILE A 146 12.59 -6.09 -22.93
CA ILE A 146 12.22 -6.79 -21.69
C ILE A 146 12.76 -6.08 -20.43
N PRO A 147 14.04 -5.66 -20.39
CA PRO A 147 14.55 -4.83 -19.30
C PRO A 147 13.78 -3.54 -19.06
N LEU A 148 13.39 -2.83 -20.13
CA LEU A 148 12.58 -1.61 -20.00
C LEU A 148 11.24 -1.90 -19.32
N VAL A 149 10.50 -2.87 -19.85
CA VAL A 149 9.14 -3.15 -19.37
C VAL A 149 9.13 -3.76 -17.98
N ALA A 150 10.18 -4.49 -17.60
CA ALA A 150 10.35 -4.98 -16.23
C ALA A 150 10.52 -3.83 -15.23
N GLY A 151 11.35 -2.82 -15.56
CA GLY A 151 11.50 -1.63 -14.72
C GLY A 151 10.19 -0.85 -14.55
N LEU A 152 9.47 -0.63 -15.65
CA LEU A 152 8.15 0.03 -15.61
C LEU A 152 7.10 -0.78 -14.84
N SER A 153 7.09 -2.10 -15.01
CA SER A 153 6.09 -2.99 -14.40
C SER A 153 6.26 -3.07 -12.88
N VAL A 154 7.49 -3.27 -12.40
CA VAL A 154 7.77 -3.28 -10.94
C VAL A 154 7.26 -2.01 -10.28
N VAL A 155 7.52 -0.86 -10.89
CA VAL A 155 7.10 0.42 -10.35
C VAL A 155 5.57 0.55 -10.37
N HIS A 156 4.93 0.13 -11.47
CA HIS A 156 3.48 0.14 -11.61
C HIS A 156 2.75 -0.62 -10.48
N GLY A 157 3.27 -1.78 -10.08
CA GLY A 157 2.64 -2.61 -9.06
C GLY A 157 3.14 -2.39 -7.63
N MET A 158 4.34 -1.85 -7.40
CA MET A 158 4.96 -1.89 -6.07
C MET A 158 5.32 -0.52 -5.49
N VAL A 159 5.50 0.52 -6.31
CA VAL A 159 6.13 1.78 -5.86
C VAL A 159 5.09 2.92 -5.85
N PRO A 160 4.76 3.49 -4.67
CA PRO A 160 4.02 4.75 -4.58
C PRO A 160 4.79 5.89 -5.27
N PRO A 161 4.11 6.88 -5.91
CA PRO A 161 2.71 7.26 -5.73
C PRO A 161 1.73 6.66 -6.76
N HIS A 162 2.11 5.56 -7.44
CA HIS A 162 1.24 4.96 -8.44
C HIS A 162 -0.15 4.64 -7.85
N PRO A 163 -1.29 5.00 -8.48
CA PRO A 163 -2.59 5.05 -7.79
C PRO A 163 -3.04 3.76 -7.10
N ALA A 164 -2.78 2.58 -7.68
CA ALA A 164 -3.08 1.31 -7.04
C ALA A 164 -2.23 1.04 -5.80
N ALA A 165 -0.94 1.40 -5.86
CA ALA A 165 -0.03 1.31 -4.72
C ALA A 165 -0.42 2.32 -3.63
N MET A 166 -0.79 3.55 -3.99
CA MET A 166 -1.30 4.54 -3.04
C MET A 166 -2.62 4.11 -2.38
N LEU A 167 -3.53 3.49 -3.13
CA LEU A 167 -4.75 2.95 -2.54
C LEU A 167 -4.43 1.84 -1.55
N ALA A 168 -3.53 0.92 -1.88
CA ALA A 168 -3.11 -0.14 -0.97
C ALA A 168 -2.42 0.42 0.28
N VAL A 169 -1.59 1.46 0.15
CA VAL A 169 -0.99 2.18 1.28
C VAL A 169 -2.08 2.73 2.21
N GLY A 170 -3.10 3.40 1.65
CA GLY A 170 -4.23 3.89 2.44
C GLY A 170 -5.06 2.77 3.08
N ALA A 171 -5.31 1.68 2.34
CA ALA A 171 -6.12 0.55 2.80
C ALA A 171 -5.46 -0.24 3.94
N TYR A 172 -4.13 -0.34 3.95
CA TYR A 172 -3.38 -1.03 5.01
C TYR A 172 -2.87 -0.08 6.10
N HIS A 173 -3.14 1.23 6.01
CA HIS A 173 -2.57 2.25 6.90
C HIS A 173 -1.02 2.21 6.94
N ALA A 174 -0.40 1.98 5.79
CA ALA A 174 1.07 1.91 5.68
C ALA A 174 1.70 3.31 5.64
N ASP A 175 2.92 3.45 6.14
CA ASP A 175 3.69 4.68 5.96
C ASP A 175 4.18 4.81 4.51
N ILE A 176 3.85 5.91 3.85
CA ILE A 176 4.20 6.15 2.44
C ILE A 176 5.72 6.16 2.25
N GLY A 177 6.45 6.85 3.13
CA GLY A 177 7.91 7.01 3.02
C GLY A 177 8.65 5.68 3.13
N ARG A 178 8.32 4.88 4.15
CA ARG A 178 8.85 3.52 4.34
C ARG A 178 8.46 2.59 3.20
N THR A 179 7.21 2.69 2.71
CA THR A 179 6.76 1.89 1.56
C THR A 179 7.60 2.19 0.32
N ILE A 180 7.88 3.46 0.02
CA ILE A 180 8.75 3.85 -1.12
C ILE A 180 10.15 3.26 -0.95
N VAL A 181 10.75 3.39 0.24
CA VAL A 181 12.10 2.85 0.51
C VAL A 181 12.12 1.33 0.32
N TYR A 182 11.16 0.61 0.90
CA TYR A 182 11.06 -0.84 0.74
C TYR A 182 10.80 -1.23 -0.71
N ALA A 183 9.96 -0.49 -1.43
CA ALA A 183 9.65 -0.75 -2.83
C ALA A 183 10.86 -0.54 -3.73
N ILE A 184 11.75 0.40 -3.44
CA ILE A 184 13.03 0.54 -4.15
C ILE A 184 13.98 -0.63 -3.83
N LEU A 185 14.10 -0.98 -2.54
CA LEU A 185 14.98 -2.06 -2.06
C LEU A 185 14.58 -3.43 -2.63
N VAL A 186 13.28 -3.71 -2.70
CA VAL A 186 12.74 -4.95 -3.26
C VAL A 186 12.61 -4.86 -4.79
N GLY A 187 12.17 -3.71 -5.29
CA GLY A 187 11.82 -3.52 -6.69
C GLY A 187 13.02 -3.53 -7.63
N LEU A 188 14.13 -2.87 -7.29
CA LEU A 188 15.32 -2.85 -8.16
C LEU A 188 15.90 -4.26 -8.39
N PRO A 189 16.12 -5.10 -7.36
CA PRO A 189 16.53 -6.49 -7.55
C PRO A 189 15.51 -7.30 -8.35
N THR A 190 14.22 -7.10 -8.11
CA THR A 190 13.14 -7.76 -8.86
C THR A 190 13.18 -7.39 -10.35
N ALA A 191 13.32 -6.10 -10.67
CA ALA A 191 13.45 -5.60 -12.04
C ALA A 191 14.74 -6.08 -12.71
N ALA A 192 15.83 -6.22 -11.97
CA ALA A 192 17.08 -6.78 -12.46
C ALA A 192 16.94 -8.25 -12.88
N LEU A 193 16.24 -9.07 -12.08
CA LEU A 193 15.98 -10.48 -12.37
C LEU A 193 15.06 -10.64 -13.58
N ALA A 194 13.90 -9.99 -13.58
CA ALA A 194 12.91 -10.10 -14.65
C ALA A 194 13.31 -9.38 -15.94
N GLY A 195 14.18 -8.37 -15.84
CA GLY A 195 14.58 -7.52 -16.95
C GLY A 195 15.89 -7.96 -17.59
N PRO A 196 17.04 -7.36 -17.24
CA PRO A 196 18.35 -7.67 -17.83
C PRO A 196 18.75 -9.14 -17.81
N ILE A 197 18.54 -9.84 -16.69
CA ILE A 197 18.98 -11.23 -16.50
C ILE A 197 18.11 -12.17 -17.33
N PHE A 198 16.80 -12.15 -17.12
CA PHE A 198 15.86 -12.96 -17.90
C PHE A 198 15.84 -12.57 -19.39
N GLY A 199 15.83 -11.27 -19.69
CA GLY A 199 15.86 -10.72 -21.05
C GLY A 199 17.07 -11.21 -21.85
N SER A 200 18.25 -11.24 -21.25
CA SER A 200 19.47 -11.79 -21.88
C SER A 200 19.38 -13.30 -22.11
N TRP A 201 18.67 -14.02 -21.25
CA TRP A 201 18.47 -15.46 -21.39
C TRP A 201 17.42 -15.79 -22.46
N ILE A 202 16.30 -15.07 -22.53
CA ILE A 202 15.21 -15.39 -23.47
C ILE A 202 15.47 -14.84 -24.87
N ALA A 203 16.20 -13.71 -25.01
CA ALA A 203 16.39 -13.06 -26.31
C ALA A 203 16.99 -13.97 -27.41
N PRO A 204 18.00 -14.82 -27.17
CA PRO A 204 18.52 -15.75 -28.18
C PRO A 204 17.52 -16.84 -28.59
N ARG A 205 16.48 -17.09 -27.78
CA ARG A 205 15.48 -18.16 -27.98
C ARG A 205 14.23 -17.67 -28.70
N ILE A 206 14.14 -16.37 -29.00
CA ILE A 206 12.99 -15.74 -29.65
C ILE A 206 13.44 -15.16 -30.98
N GLN A 207 12.93 -15.73 -32.08
CA GLN A 207 13.10 -15.20 -33.42
C GLN A 207 11.96 -14.24 -33.74
N LEU A 208 12.27 -12.95 -33.86
CA LEU A 208 11.33 -11.95 -34.32
C LEU A 208 11.31 -11.91 -35.86
N PRO A 209 10.19 -11.51 -36.47
CA PRO A 209 10.15 -11.22 -37.90
C PRO A 209 11.23 -10.21 -38.31
N ALA A 210 11.79 -10.38 -39.51
CA ALA A 210 12.85 -9.50 -40.03
C ALA A 210 12.38 -8.03 -40.17
N GLU A 211 11.09 -7.84 -40.46
CA GLU A 211 10.46 -6.53 -40.54
C GLU A 211 9.44 -6.35 -39.40
N ASN A 212 9.55 -5.20 -38.72
CA ASN A 212 8.56 -4.75 -37.74
C ASN A 212 7.93 -3.45 -38.28
N PRO A 213 6.63 -3.45 -38.64
CA PRO A 213 5.95 -2.30 -39.22
C PRO A 213 6.00 -1.05 -38.34
N ILE A 214 6.02 -1.22 -37.02
CA ILE A 214 6.08 -0.14 -36.04
C ILE A 214 7.52 0.36 -35.89
N ALA A 215 8.50 -0.55 -35.92
CA ALA A 215 9.92 -0.16 -35.88
C ALA A 215 10.27 0.75 -37.06
N ALA A 216 9.66 0.55 -38.23
CA ALA A 216 9.85 1.41 -39.40
C ALA A 216 9.42 2.87 -39.11
N GLN A 217 8.41 3.09 -38.26
CA GLN A 217 7.97 4.43 -37.87
C GLN A 217 9.05 5.18 -37.07
N PHE A 218 9.78 4.46 -36.20
CA PHE A 218 10.75 5.05 -35.27
C PHE A 218 12.19 4.99 -35.75
N THR A 219 12.46 4.27 -36.84
CA THR A 219 13.81 4.07 -37.37
C THR A 219 13.97 4.56 -38.82
N GLY A 220 12.92 5.17 -39.40
CA GLY A 220 12.88 5.67 -40.78
C GLY A 220 13.99 6.66 -41.16
N GLY A 221 14.60 7.36 -40.19
CA GLY A 221 15.74 8.27 -40.42
C GLY A 221 17.14 7.64 -40.24
N ILE A 222 17.27 6.31 -40.14
CA ILE A 222 18.54 5.62 -39.81
C ILE A 222 19.07 4.83 -41.03
N GLY A 223 18.89 5.34 -42.26
CA GLY A 223 19.06 4.49 -43.46
C GLY A 223 19.48 5.15 -44.77
N GLY A 224 19.75 6.45 -44.84
CA GLY A 224 20.31 7.08 -46.04
C GLY A 224 21.79 7.40 -45.88
N ILE A 225 22.62 7.04 -46.87
CA ILE A 225 24.03 7.47 -46.98
C ILE A 225 24.15 9.03 -47.06
N GLY A 226 23.03 9.75 -47.22
CA GLY A 226 22.94 11.21 -47.16
C GLY A 226 22.59 11.83 -45.79
N ASP A 227 22.27 11.05 -44.75
CA ASP A 227 21.79 11.58 -43.44
C ASP A 227 22.92 12.08 -42.51
N ILE A 228 24.17 12.07 -42.96
CA ILE A 228 25.34 12.48 -42.16
C ILE A 228 25.46 14.02 -42.06
N ALA A 229 24.64 14.78 -42.81
CA ALA A 229 24.72 16.24 -42.90
C ALA A 229 23.65 17.02 -42.12
N ARG A 230 22.70 16.36 -41.43
CA ARG A 230 21.68 17.06 -40.65
C ARG A 230 22.13 17.20 -39.20
N GLU A 231 22.23 18.44 -38.70
CA GLU A 231 22.59 18.71 -37.31
C GLU A 231 21.56 18.07 -36.38
N MET A 232 21.99 17.09 -35.58
CA MET A 232 21.15 16.47 -34.57
C MET A 232 20.86 17.46 -33.43
N PRO A 233 19.67 17.39 -32.80
CA PRO A 233 19.36 18.26 -31.67
C PRO A 233 20.34 17.96 -30.52
N GLY A 234 20.59 18.99 -29.70
CA GLY A 234 21.40 18.83 -28.49
C GLY A 234 20.84 17.73 -27.57
N PHE A 235 21.72 17.03 -26.87
CA PHE A 235 21.30 15.96 -25.93
C PHE A 235 20.37 16.52 -24.84
N GLY A 236 20.72 17.67 -24.25
CA GLY A 236 19.94 18.29 -23.17
C GLY A 236 18.53 18.69 -23.58
N ILE A 237 18.36 19.36 -24.74
CA ILE A 237 17.02 19.74 -25.22
C ILE A 237 16.19 18.51 -25.59
N THR A 238 16.80 17.51 -26.21
CA THR A 238 16.13 16.25 -26.56
C THR A 238 15.67 15.52 -25.30
N LEU A 239 16.55 15.39 -24.31
CA LEU A 239 16.24 14.74 -23.05
C LEU A 239 15.15 15.49 -22.30
N PHE A 240 15.22 16.83 -22.25
CA PHE A 240 14.18 17.65 -21.65
C PHE A 240 12.83 17.48 -22.36
N THR A 241 12.77 17.50 -23.70
CA THR A 241 11.52 17.30 -24.46
C THR A 241 10.87 15.94 -24.15
N VAL A 242 11.67 14.88 -24.06
CA VAL A 242 11.17 13.51 -23.79
C VAL A 242 10.77 13.32 -22.34
N LEU A 243 11.51 13.93 -21.40
CA LEU A 243 11.22 13.86 -19.97
C LEU A 243 10.22 14.92 -19.51
N LEU A 244 9.82 15.87 -20.35
CA LEU A 244 8.86 16.91 -19.97
C LEU A 244 7.55 16.34 -19.39
N PRO A 245 6.89 15.31 -19.98
CA PRO A 245 5.72 14.70 -19.36
C PRO A 245 6.01 14.12 -17.98
N VAL A 246 7.17 13.47 -17.84
CA VAL A 246 7.64 12.82 -16.61
C VAL A 246 7.87 13.86 -15.52
N ILE A 247 8.49 14.99 -15.86
CA ILE A 247 8.74 16.11 -14.94
C ILE A 247 7.41 16.70 -14.45
N LEU A 248 6.47 16.94 -15.35
CA LEU A 248 5.15 17.48 -14.98
C LEU A 248 4.36 16.51 -14.09
N MET A 249 4.38 15.21 -14.41
CA MET A 249 3.76 14.17 -13.59
C MET A 249 4.44 14.03 -12.22
N LEU A 250 5.76 14.19 -12.12
CA LEU A 250 6.48 14.23 -10.84
C LEU A 250 6.07 15.43 -9.99
N CYS A 251 5.92 16.60 -10.60
CA CYS A 251 5.46 17.79 -9.88
C CYS A 251 4.06 17.61 -9.30
N ALA A 252 3.13 17.01 -10.07
CA ALA A 252 1.80 16.65 -9.57
C ALA A 252 1.90 15.63 -8.43
N SER A 253 2.65 14.55 -8.63
CA SER A 253 2.87 13.51 -7.63
C SER A 253 3.46 14.05 -6.32
N ALA A 254 4.41 14.99 -6.40
CA ALA A 254 4.98 15.64 -5.23
C ALA A 254 3.98 16.58 -4.55
N ALA A 255 3.15 17.29 -5.33
CA ALA A 255 2.09 18.13 -4.80
C ALA A 255 1.01 17.31 -4.07
N ASP A 256 0.65 16.14 -4.60
CA ASP A 256 -0.30 15.21 -3.97
C ASP A 256 0.12 14.77 -2.57
N VAL A 257 1.43 14.64 -2.34
CA VAL A 257 2.01 14.24 -1.05
C VAL A 257 2.25 15.46 -0.14
N ALA A 258 2.65 16.60 -0.69
CA ALA A 258 3.11 17.75 0.11
C ALA A 258 2.03 18.82 0.39
N LEU A 259 0.96 18.88 -0.42
CA LEU A 259 -0.05 19.94 -0.36
C LEU A 259 -1.44 19.40 -0.01
N ASP A 260 -2.20 20.20 0.74
CA ASP A 260 -3.59 19.90 1.07
C ASP A 260 -4.47 19.86 -0.19
N THR A 261 -5.46 18.98 -0.18
CA THR A 261 -6.54 18.83 -1.16
C THR A 261 -7.29 20.13 -1.48
N ALA A 262 -7.36 21.09 -0.53
CA ALA A 262 -8.01 22.38 -0.75
C ALA A 262 -7.14 23.40 -1.50
N SER A 263 -5.87 23.10 -1.77
CA SER A 263 -4.93 24.02 -2.41
C SER A 263 -5.20 24.18 -3.91
N THR A 264 -5.37 25.43 -4.35
CA THR A 264 -5.47 25.76 -5.79
C THR A 264 -4.17 25.44 -6.54
N VAL A 265 -3.03 25.52 -5.87
CA VAL A 265 -1.72 25.15 -6.43
C VAL A 265 -1.68 23.66 -6.72
N ARG A 266 -2.16 22.83 -5.78
CA ARG A 266 -2.28 21.37 -5.99
C ARG A 266 -3.18 21.06 -7.18
N ALA A 267 -4.39 21.60 -7.21
CA ALA A 267 -5.33 21.36 -8.31
C ALA A 267 -4.76 21.76 -9.69
N THR A 268 -3.97 22.84 -9.74
CA THR A 268 -3.30 23.28 -10.97
C THR A 268 -2.19 22.31 -11.39
N LEU A 269 -1.37 21.86 -10.43
CA LEU A 269 -0.31 20.88 -10.68
C LEU A 269 -0.88 19.53 -11.09
N ASP A 270 -1.96 19.07 -10.47
CA ASP A 270 -2.66 17.82 -10.81
C ASP A 270 -3.23 17.87 -12.24
N PHE A 271 -3.79 19.02 -12.64
CA PHE A 271 -4.27 19.21 -14.01
C PHE A 271 -3.13 19.14 -15.03
N ILE A 272 -2.07 19.92 -14.84
CA ILE A 272 -0.93 20.01 -15.77
C ILE A 272 -0.14 18.69 -15.80
N GLY A 273 0.01 18.04 -14.65
CA GLY A 273 0.69 16.75 -14.51
C GLY A 273 -0.21 15.56 -14.82
N SER A 274 -1.48 15.75 -15.19
CA SER A 274 -2.31 14.63 -15.66
C SER A 274 -1.70 14.02 -16.93
N PRO A 275 -1.74 12.69 -17.13
CA PRO A 275 -1.01 12.06 -18.22
C PRO A 275 -1.33 12.60 -19.62
N ILE A 276 -2.60 12.92 -19.87
CA ILE A 276 -3.06 13.45 -21.15
C ILE A 276 -2.51 14.87 -21.37
N VAL A 277 -2.63 15.76 -20.38
CA VAL A 277 -2.20 17.16 -20.49
C VAL A 277 -0.67 17.24 -20.57
N ALA A 278 0.04 16.49 -19.73
CA ALA A 278 1.50 16.45 -19.73
C ALA A 278 2.07 15.94 -21.06
N LEU A 279 1.50 14.87 -21.65
CA LEU A 279 1.89 14.39 -22.98
C LEU A 279 1.56 15.40 -24.08
N LEU A 280 0.40 16.07 -24.01
CA LEU A 280 0.01 17.10 -24.96
C LEU A 280 0.98 18.28 -24.93
N LEU A 281 1.31 18.78 -23.73
CA LEU A 281 2.26 19.88 -23.55
C LEU A 281 3.65 19.51 -24.08
N ALA A 282 4.11 18.29 -23.82
CA ALA A 282 5.38 17.80 -24.35
C ALA A 282 5.35 17.64 -25.87
N LEU A 283 4.25 17.17 -26.45
CA LEU A 283 4.08 17.07 -27.90
C LEU A 283 4.13 18.46 -28.55
N LEU A 284 3.38 19.43 -28.02
CA LEU A 284 3.41 20.82 -28.50
C LEU A 284 4.82 21.42 -28.38
N PHE A 285 5.50 21.18 -27.26
CA PHE A 285 6.89 21.58 -27.08
C PHE A 285 7.83 20.86 -28.06
N SER A 286 7.56 19.61 -28.42
CA SER A 286 8.33 18.85 -29.40
C SER A 286 8.22 19.42 -30.82
N PHE A 287 7.04 19.96 -31.20
CA PHE A 287 6.88 20.64 -32.49
C PHE A 287 7.79 21.85 -32.61
N TRP A 288 8.05 22.55 -31.52
CA TRP A 288 9.03 23.63 -31.48
C TRP A 288 10.48 23.15 -31.37
N SER A 289 10.77 22.31 -30.38
CA SER A 289 12.14 21.90 -30.02
C SER A 289 12.75 20.90 -31.00
N LEU A 290 11.98 19.91 -31.45
CA LEU A 290 12.41 18.83 -32.36
C LEU A 290 11.84 19.01 -33.77
N GLY A 291 10.87 19.90 -33.96
CA GLY A 291 10.32 20.27 -35.27
C GLY A 291 10.99 21.53 -35.84
N TYR A 292 10.46 22.70 -35.50
CA TYR A 292 10.89 23.97 -36.09
C TYR A 292 12.38 24.28 -35.89
N ARG A 293 12.94 23.98 -34.70
CA ARG A 293 14.39 24.16 -34.44
C ARG A 293 15.29 23.23 -35.24
N GLN A 294 14.74 22.12 -35.74
CA GLN A 294 15.42 21.18 -36.63
C GLN A 294 15.09 21.44 -38.11
N HIS A 295 14.56 22.63 -38.41
CA HIS A 295 14.22 23.10 -39.76
C HIS A 295 13.12 22.28 -40.47
N PHE A 296 12.19 21.67 -39.73
CA PHE A 296 11.01 21.07 -40.32
C PHE A 296 9.92 22.10 -40.60
N THR A 297 9.22 21.95 -41.74
CA THR A 297 8.07 22.78 -42.10
C THR A 297 6.80 22.34 -41.38
N ARG A 298 5.78 23.20 -41.36
CA ARG A 298 4.45 22.87 -40.82
C ARG A 298 3.86 21.61 -41.44
N ASP A 299 3.97 21.49 -42.76
CA ASP A 299 3.42 20.34 -43.50
C ASP A 299 4.15 19.05 -43.16
N GLN A 300 5.47 19.11 -42.93
CA GLN A 300 6.24 17.96 -42.48
C GLN A 300 5.83 17.52 -41.08
N ILE A 301 5.68 18.47 -40.14
CA ILE A 301 5.23 18.17 -38.77
C ILE A 301 3.81 17.56 -38.80
N LEU A 302 2.89 18.12 -39.59
CA LEU A 302 1.55 17.58 -39.77
C LEU A 302 1.59 16.15 -40.33
N LYS A 303 2.42 15.92 -41.35
CA LYS A 303 2.62 14.60 -41.94
C LYS A 303 3.16 13.61 -40.90
N PHE A 304 4.17 13.99 -40.12
CA PHE A 304 4.74 13.13 -39.07
C PHE A 304 3.69 12.74 -38.02
N ALA A 305 2.88 13.70 -37.58
CA ALA A 305 1.79 13.43 -36.65
C ALA A 305 0.76 12.46 -37.24
N GLY A 306 0.34 12.66 -38.49
CA GLY A 306 -0.60 11.78 -39.19
C GLY A 306 -0.08 10.35 -39.41
N ASP A 307 1.14 10.22 -39.92
CA ASP A 307 1.78 8.93 -40.23
C ASP A 307 2.02 8.06 -38.98
N SER A 308 2.08 8.67 -37.80
CA SER A 308 2.28 7.97 -36.53
C SER A 308 1.04 7.22 -36.04
N LEU A 309 -0.17 7.64 -36.43
CA LEU A 309 -1.42 7.10 -35.90
C LEU A 309 -1.86 5.79 -36.55
N GLY A 310 -1.78 5.69 -37.89
CA GLY A 310 -2.34 4.56 -38.64
C GLY A 310 -1.92 3.17 -38.12
N PRO A 311 -0.61 2.90 -37.98
CA PRO A 311 -0.11 1.61 -37.46
C PRO A 311 -0.52 1.27 -36.02
N THR A 312 -1.04 2.23 -35.24
CA THR A 312 -1.53 1.97 -33.88
C THR A 312 -2.98 1.49 -33.84
N ALA A 313 -3.75 1.63 -34.92
CA ALA A 313 -5.19 1.35 -34.93
C ALA A 313 -5.52 -0.10 -34.54
N THR A 314 -4.83 -1.08 -35.14
CA THR A 314 -5.01 -2.50 -34.80
C THR A 314 -4.64 -2.79 -33.35
N ILE A 315 -3.59 -2.12 -32.84
CA ILE A 315 -3.14 -2.25 -31.45
C ILE A 315 -4.22 -1.78 -30.49
N LEU A 316 -4.78 -0.60 -30.76
CA LEU A 316 -5.86 -0.03 -29.95
C LEU A 316 -7.09 -0.93 -29.95
N LEU A 317 -7.53 -1.43 -31.10
CA LEU A 317 -8.69 -2.33 -31.20
C LEU A 317 -8.49 -3.61 -30.37
N VAL A 318 -7.32 -4.25 -30.48
CA VAL A 318 -7.03 -5.48 -29.74
C VAL A 318 -6.90 -5.22 -28.22
N ILE A 319 -6.23 -4.13 -27.82
CA ILE A 319 -6.15 -3.70 -26.42
C ILE A 319 -7.56 -3.43 -25.84
N GLY A 320 -8.39 -2.70 -26.58
CA GLY A 320 -9.77 -2.40 -26.19
C GLY A 320 -10.60 -3.67 -26.02
N ALA A 321 -10.52 -4.61 -26.97
CA ALA A 321 -11.21 -5.90 -26.88
C ALA A 321 -10.73 -6.74 -25.68
N GLY A 322 -9.45 -6.67 -25.32
CA GLY A 322 -8.92 -7.25 -24.09
C GLY A 322 -9.57 -6.63 -22.84
N GLY A 323 -9.75 -5.30 -22.83
CA GLY A 323 -10.51 -4.59 -21.80
C GLY A 323 -11.97 -5.03 -21.68
N GLY A 324 -12.64 -5.24 -22.82
CA GLY A 324 -13.98 -5.81 -22.88
C GLY A 324 -14.05 -7.22 -22.29
N PHE A 325 -13.11 -8.10 -22.64
CA PHE A 325 -13.01 -9.45 -22.07
C PHE A 325 -12.84 -9.43 -20.55
N ASN A 326 -11.91 -8.60 -20.06
CA ASN A 326 -11.71 -8.41 -18.61
C ASN A 326 -13.01 -7.98 -17.92
N ARG A 327 -13.72 -6.98 -18.46
CA ARG A 327 -14.94 -6.46 -17.83
C ARG A 327 -16.05 -7.52 -17.76
N VAL A 328 -16.23 -8.33 -18.80
CA VAL A 328 -17.17 -9.45 -18.78
C VAL A 328 -16.77 -10.49 -17.74
N LEU A 329 -15.48 -10.81 -17.63
CA LEU A 329 -14.98 -11.75 -16.63
C LEU A 329 -15.22 -11.23 -15.20
N LEU A 330 -15.03 -9.94 -14.95
CA LEU A 330 -15.35 -9.31 -13.67
C LEU A 330 -16.84 -9.36 -13.33
N GLU A 331 -17.70 -8.93 -14.27
CA GLU A 331 -19.15 -8.87 -14.05
C GLU A 331 -19.81 -10.26 -13.98
N SER A 332 -19.15 -11.29 -14.51
CA SER A 332 -19.57 -12.69 -14.37
C SER A 332 -19.47 -13.26 -12.94
N GLY A 333 -18.85 -12.54 -11.99
CA GLY A 333 -18.72 -12.95 -10.60
C GLY A 333 -17.48 -13.79 -10.27
N VAL A 334 -16.64 -14.10 -11.27
CA VAL A 334 -15.40 -14.89 -11.13
C VAL A 334 -14.45 -14.26 -10.09
N GLY A 335 -14.33 -12.93 -10.05
CA GLY A 335 -13.46 -12.25 -9.09
C GLY A 335 -13.86 -12.46 -7.62
N LYS A 336 -15.17 -12.56 -7.32
CA LYS A 336 -15.65 -12.83 -5.96
C LYS A 336 -15.42 -14.29 -5.56
N ALA A 337 -15.71 -15.21 -6.48
CA ALA A 337 -15.46 -16.64 -6.27
C ALA A 337 -13.99 -16.95 -5.92
N ILE A 338 -13.05 -16.20 -6.49
CA ILE A 338 -11.61 -16.28 -6.19
C ILE A 338 -11.29 -15.79 -4.78
N ALA A 339 -11.88 -14.66 -4.37
CA ALA A 339 -11.67 -14.09 -3.04
C ALA A 339 -12.12 -15.09 -1.96
N ASP A 340 -13.30 -15.70 -2.13
CA ASP A 340 -13.87 -16.66 -1.16
C ASP A 340 -12.97 -17.88 -0.95
N VAL A 341 -12.31 -18.38 -2.00
CA VAL A 341 -11.38 -19.52 -1.91
C VAL A 341 -10.12 -19.16 -1.13
N ALA A 342 -9.61 -17.93 -1.29
CA ALA A 342 -8.41 -17.48 -0.60
C ALA A 342 -8.63 -17.25 0.91
N LEU A 343 -9.83 -16.80 1.30
CA LEU A 343 -10.22 -16.55 2.70
C LEU A 343 -10.29 -17.82 3.57
N GLY A 344 -10.38 -19.00 2.97
CA GLY A 344 -10.41 -20.28 3.69
C GLY A 344 -9.02 -20.84 4.07
N SER A 345 -7.93 -20.11 3.82
CA SER A 345 -6.56 -20.61 4.04
C SER A 345 -5.92 -20.05 5.32
N HIS A 346 -5.24 -20.89 6.11
CA HIS A 346 -4.43 -20.49 7.27
C HIS A 346 -3.04 -19.92 6.87
N ALA A 347 -2.94 -19.24 5.72
CA ALA A 347 -1.67 -18.75 5.20
C ALA A 347 -1.18 -17.47 5.93
N SER A 348 0.13 -17.23 5.92
CA SER A 348 0.72 -15.94 6.37
C SER A 348 0.03 -14.76 5.66
N PRO A 349 -0.24 -13.62 6.34
CA PRO A 349 -0.91 -12.47 5.73
C PRO A 349 -0.23 -11.95 4.45
N LEU A 350 1.11 -12.02 4.37
CA LEU A 350 1.86 -11.62 3.16
C LEU A 350 1.60 -12.59 1.99
N LEU A 351 1.56 -13.90 2.28
CA LEU A 351 1.24 -14.92 1.27
C LEU A 351 -0.22 -14.84 0.84
N LEU A 352 -1.13 -14.57 1.78
CA LEU A 352 -2.54 -14.36 1.49
C LEU A 352 -2.71 -13.14 0.57
N ALA A 353 -2.11 -12.00 0.93
CA ALA A 353 -2.11 -10.78 0.15
C ALA A 353 -1.64 -11.00 -1.30
N TRP A 354 -0.49 -11.66 -1.45
CA TRP A 354 0.06 -12.02 -2.76
C TRP A 354 -0.84 -12.98 -3.52
N THR A 355 -1.38 -14.02 -2.87
CA THR A 355 -2.20 -15.05 -3.52
C THR A 355 -3.52 -14.50 -4.00
N VAL A 356 -4.20 -13.69 -3.17
CA VAL A 356 -5.45 -13.00 -3.56
C VAL A 356 -5.17 -12.11 -4.77
N ALA A 357 -4.11 -11.31 -4.74
CA ALA A 357 -3.72 -10.46 -5.86
C ALA A 357 -3.35 -11.23 -7.11
N ALA A 358 -2.60 -12.33 -6.99
CA ALA A 358 -2.22 -13.19 -8.11
C ALA A 358 -3.44 -13.84 -8.75
N LEU A 359 -4.38 -14.37 -7.97
CA LEU A 359 -5.58 -14.98 -8.51
C LEU A 359 -6.48 -13.94 -9.19
N ILE A 360 -6.67 -12.76 -8.58
CA ILE A 360 -7.42 -11.67 -9.21
C ILE A 360 -6.70 -11.17 -10.47
N ARG A 361 -5.36 -11.09 -10.47
CA ARG A 361 -4.58 -10.73 -11.66
C ARG A 361 -4.75 -11.74 -12.79
N VAL A 362 -4.66 -13.03 -12.50
CA VAL A 362 -4.87 -14.10 -13.50
C VAL A 362 -6.29 -14.02 -14.07
N ALA A 363 -7.29 -13.73 -13.24
CA ALA A 363 -8.67 -13.62 -13.69
C ALA A 363 -8.90 -12.35 -14.53
N THR A 364 -8.55 -11.20 -13.99
CA THR A 364 -8.91 -9.88 -14.55
C THR A 364 -7.92 -9.38 -15.58
N GLY A 365 -6.67 -9.80 -15.52
CA GLY A 365 -5.61 -9.29 -16.40
C GLY A 365 -5.24 -7.83 -16.13
N SER A 366 -5.78 -7.13 -15.13
CA SER A 366 -5.37 -5.75 -14.78
C SER A 366 -4.64 -5.72 -13.45
N ALA A 367 -3.37 -5.28 -13.46
CA ALA A 367 -2.56 -5.14 -12.25
C ALA A 367 -3.19 -4.15 -11.26
N THR A 368 -3.62 -2.98 -11.75
CA THR A 368 -4.34 -1.98 -10.95
C THR A 368 -5.58 -2.57 -10.27
N VAL A 369 -6.45 -3.25 -11.01
CA VAL A 369 -7.68 -3.83 -10.44
C VAL A 369 -7.35 -4.95 -9.46
N ALA A 370 -6.38 -5.79 -9.78
CA ALA A 370 -5.93 -6.87 -8.91
C ALA A 370 -5.41 -6.32 -7.58
N MET A 371 -4.56 -5.30 -7.62
CA MET A 371 -4.01 -4.69 -6.43
C MET A 371 -5.08 -3.99 -5.59
N THR A 372 -5.94 -3.16 -6.20
CA THR A 372 -6.96 -2.39 -5.45
C THR A 372 -8.04 -3.29 -4.85
N THR A 373 -8.48 -4.31 -5.58
CA THR A 373 -9.47 -5.28 -5.09
C THR A 373 -8.89 -6.12 -3.94
N SER A 374 -7.66 -6.58 -4.10
CA SER A 374 -6.98 -7.38 -3.06
C SER A 374 -6.70 -6.56 -1.81
N ALA A 375 -6.32 -5.29 -1.96
CA ALA A 375 -6.16 -4.37 -0.84
C ALA A 375 -7.43 -4.27 0.00
N GLY A 376 -8.58 -4.09 -0.64
CA GLY A 376 -9.88 -4.04 0.06
C GLY A 376 -10.26 -5.34 0.76
N ILE A 377 -9.94 -6.50 0.17
CA ILE A 377 -10.25 -7.82 0.76
C ILE A 377 -9.34 -8.13 1.95
N VAL A 378 -8.04 -7.84 1.81
CA VAL A 378 -7.02 -8.25 2.78
C VAL A 378 -6.93 -7.27 3.95
N ALA A 379 -7.31 -6.00 3.77
CA ALA A 379 -7.24 -4.98 4.81
C ALA A 379 -7.89 -5.39 6.15
N PRO A 380 -9.15 -5.87 6.20
CA PRO A 380 -9.77 -6.29 7.47
C PRO A 380 -9.06 -7.50 8.11
N ILE A 381 -8.46 -8.38 7.32
CA ILE A 381 -7.74 -9.57 7.79
C ILE A 381 -6.38 -9.19 8.37
N ALA A 382 -5.69 -8.27 7.69
CA ALA A 382 -4.43 -7.70 8.15
C ALA A 382 -4.63 -6.94 9.46
N ALA A 383 -5.73 -6.19 9.61
CA ALA A 383 -6.07 -5.51 10.86
C ALA A 383 -6.34 -6.49 12.01
N ALA A 384 -6.89 -7.67 11.73
CA ALA A 384 -7.16 -8.71 12.73
C ALA A 384 -5.96 -9.60 13.07
N THR A 385 -4.87 -9.54 12.28
CA THR A 385 -3.68 -10.40 12.44
C THR A 385 -2.46 -9.57 12.83
N SER A 386 -2.09 -9.58 14.11
CA SER A 386 -0.93 -8.85 14.62
C SER A 386 0.39 -9.44 14.08
N GLY A 387 1.38 -8.56 13.80
CA GLY A 387 2.76 -8.96 13.47
C GLY A 387 3.21 -8.78 12.02
N THR A 388 2.34 -8.36 11.09
CA THR A 388 2.73 -8.10 9.68
C THR A 388 2.87 -6.60 9.39
N SER A 389 3.98 -6.17 8.79
CA SER A 389 4.15 -4.77 8.34
C SER A 389 3.08 -4.41 7.31
N ALA A 390 2.39 -3.30 7.53
CA ALA A 390 1.48 -2.73 6.53
C ALA A 390 2.21 -2.42 5.21
N GLU A 391 3.44 -1.92 5.27
CA GLU A 391 4.25 -1.60 4.09
C GLU A 391 4.59 -2.87 3.30
N LEU A 392 4.97 -3.96 3.98
CA LEU A 392 5.27 -5.23 3.32
C LEU A 392 4.01 -5.87 2.72
N LEU A 393 2.83 -5.64 3.31
CA LEU A 393 1.56 -6.04 2.71
C LEU A 393 1.29 -5.27 1.41
N VAL A 394 1.57 -3.97 1.35
CA VAL A 394 1.48 -3.20 0.09
C VAL A 394 2.35 -3.84 -0.98
N LEU A 395 3.62 -4.12 -0.67
CA LEU A 395 4.54 -4.73 -1.63
C LEU A 395 4.12 -6.16 -2.02
N ALA A 396 3.64 -6.97 -1.08
CA ALA A 396 3.18 -8.34 -1.35
C ALA A 396 1.97 -8.36 -2.29
N THR A 397 0.98 -7.50 -2.01
CA THR A 397 -0.20 -7.30 -2.87
C THR A 397 0.22 -6.79 -4.25
N GLY A 398 1.16 -5.84 -4.28
CA GLY A 398 1.73 -5.30 -5.50
C GLY A 398 2.42 -6.35 -6.36
N ALA A 399 3.32 -7.13 -5.77
CA ALA A 399 3.99 -8.24 -6.43
C ALA A 399 2.99 -9.30 -6.93
N GLY A 400 1.97 -9.64 -6.15
CA GLY A 400 0.92 -10.58 -6.57
C GLY A 400 0.12 -10.06 -7.76
N SER A 401 -0.09 -8.74 -7.84
CA SER A 401 -0.76 -8.11 -8.99
C SER A 401 0.04 -8.18 -10.30
N LEU A 402 1.30 -8.58 -10.25
CA LEU A 402 2.22 -8.70 -11.38
C LEU A 402 2.60 -10.17 -11.61
N VAL A 403 1.61 -11.06 -11.78
CA VAL A 403 1.84 -12.50 -12.00
C VAL A 403 1.04 -12.97 -13.20
N LEU A 404 1.63 -13.83 -14.04
CA LEU A 404 0.93 -14.55 -15.11
C LEU A 404 0.06 -13.65 -15.99
N SER A 405 0.59 -12.49 -16.41
CA SER A 405 -0.09 -11.60 -17.34
C SER A 405 -0.26 -12.27 -18.71
N HIS A 406 -1.50 -12.52 -19.13
CA HIS A 406 -1.79 -13.23 -20.38
C HIS A 406 -2.80 -12.47 -21.25
N VAL A 407 -3.49 -13.18 -22.14
CA VAL A 407 -4.40 -12.63 -23.16
C VAL A 407 -5.54 -11.73 -22.65
N ASN A 408 -5.80 -11.67 -21.35
CA ASN A 408 -6.77 -10.78 -20.72
C ASN A 408 -6.15 -9.44 -20.25
N ASP A 409 -4.83 -9.29 -20.32
CA ASP A 409 -4.11 -8.07 -19.99
C ASP A 409 -3.90 -7.18 -21.23
N ALA A 410 -4.26 -5.91 -21.11
CA ALA A 410 -3.92 -4.89 -22.12
C ALA A 410 -2.40 -4.78 -22.37
N GLY A 411 -1.59 -4.92 -21.32
CA GLY A 411 -0.12 -4.92 -21.41
C GLY A 411 0.41 -6.07 -22.27
N PHE A 412 -0.19 -7.26 -22.19
CA PHE A 412 0.18 -8.40 -23.03
C PHE A 412 0.06 -8.05 -24.52
N TRP A 413 -1.06 -7.44 -24.91
CA TRP A 413 -1.30 -7.04 -26.29
C TRP A 413 -0.42 -5.88 -26.72
N LEU A 414 -0.18 -4.91 -25.83
CA LEU A 414 0.74 -3.81 -26.08
C LEU A 414 2.15 -4.33 -26.44
N ILE A 415 2.70 -5.24 -25.63
CA ILE A 415 4.03 -5.80 -25.88
C ILE A 415 4.06 -6.69 -27.13
N LYS A 416 3.03 -7.53 -27.32
CA LYS A 416 2.90 -8.36 -28.53
C LYS A 416 2.97 -7.52 -29.79
N GLU A 417 2.13 -6.49 -29.90
CA GLU A 417 2.02 -5.71 -31.13
C GLU A 417 3.27 -4.88 -31.37
N PHE A 418 3.76 -4.14 -30.37
CA PHE A 418 4.96 -3.31 -30.55
C PHE A 418 6.20 -4.12 -30.89
N PHE A 419 6.39 -5.29 -30.29
CA PHE A 419 7.57 -6.12 -30.58
C PHE A 419 7.35 -7.04 -31.78
N ASN A 420 6.16 -7.00 -32.38
CA ASN A 420 5.72 -7.87 -33.48
C ASN A 420 5.92 -9.36 -33.15
N MET A 421 5.54 -9.77 -31.94
CA MET A 421 5.63 -11.14 -31.45
C MET A 421 4.36 -11.94 -31.74
N THR A 422 4.50 -13.27 -31.82
CA THR A 422 3.36 -14.19 -31.77
C THR A 422 2.85 -14.34 -30.33
N VAL A 423 1.61 -14.82 -30.16
CA VAL A 423 1.03 -15.11 -28.83
C VAL A 423 1.92 -16.09 -28.03
N PRO A 424 2.40 -17.24 -28.58
CA PRO A 424 3.30 -18.13 -27.85
C PRO A 424 4.64 -17.48 -27.46
N GLN A 425 5.19 -16.59 -28.29
CA GLN A 425 6.41 -15.86 -27.95
C GLN A 425 6.16 -14.86 -26.83
N THR A 426 5.02 -14.16 -26.86
CA THR A 426 4.63 -13.19 -25.82
C THR A 426 4.39 -13.90 -24.49
N LEU A 427 3.78 -15.09 -24.50
CA LEU A 427 3.65 -15.94 -23.31
C LEU A 427 5.02 -16.36 -22.76
N LYS A 428 6.01 -16.64 -23.63
CA LYS A 428 7.37 -17.01 -23.20
C LYS A 428 8.22 -15.84 -22.71
N THR A 429 7.88 -14.61 -23.10
CA THR A 429 8.64 -13.40 -22.76
C THR A 429 7.94 -12.59 -21.69
N TRP A 430 6.86 -11.89 -22.04
CA TRP A 430 6.13 -10.98 -21.17
C TRP A 430 5.49 -11.69 -19.97
N THR A 431 4.74 -12.77 -20.19
CA THR A 431 4.06 -13.50 -19.10
C THR A 431 5.06 -14.08 -18.11
N VAL A 432 6.20 -14.60 -18.60
CA VAL A 432 7.29 -15.10 -17.76
C VAL A 432 7.98 -13.96 -17.01
N ALA A 433 8.27 -12.83 -17.67
CA ALA A 433 8.88 -11.67 -17.02
C ALA A 433 8.00 -11.14 -15.88
N GLU A 434 6.70 -10.96 -16.12
CA GLU A 434 5.71 -10.61 -15.09
C GLU A 434 5.73 -11.64 -13.96
N THR A 435 5.64 -12.93 -14.27
CA THR A 435 5.67 -13.98 -13.23
C THR A 435 6.95 -13.97 -12.41
N ILE A 436 8.11 -13.66 -13.02
CA ILE A 436 9.37 -13.47 -12.28
C ILE A 436 9.26 -12.25 -11.36
N ILE A 437 8.67 -11.14 -11.82
CA ILE A 437 8.43 -9.96 -10.97
C ILE A 437 7.60 -10.34 -9.75
N GLY A 438 6.45 -10.99 -9.95
CA GLY A 438 5.58 -11.30 -8.83
C GLY A 438 6.15 -12.34 -7.87
N VAL A 439 6.84 -13.37 -8.37
CA VAL A 439 7.44 -14.42 -7.50
C VAL A 439 8.72 -13.93 -6.82
N ALA A 440 9.62 -13.28 -7.55
CA ALA A 440 10.85 -12.74 -6.96
C ALA A 440 10.54 -11.57 -6.01
N GLY A 441 9.58 -10.72 -6.37
CA GLY A 441 9.07 -9.66 -5.51
C GLY A 441 8.56 -10.21 -4.18
N LEU A 442 7.74 -11.27 -4.21
CA LEU A 442 7.32 -11.97 -2.99
C LEU A 442 8.52 -12.53 -2.20
N GLY A 443 9.46 -13.19 -2.88
CA GLY A 443 10.65 -13.74 -2.23
C GLY A 443 11.46 -12.68 -1.48
N PHE A 444 11.70 -11.54 -2.12
CA PHE A 444 12.39 -10.41 -1.50
C PHE A 444 11.58 -9.73 -0.39
N VAL A 445 10.25 -9.65 -0.52
CA VAL A 445 9.37 -9.18 0.57
C VAL A 445 9.47 -10.10 1.78
N LEU A 446 9.48 -11.42 1.58
CA LEU A 446 9.64 -12.40 2.66
C LEU A 446 11.04 -12.33 3.29
N LEU A 447 12.09 -12.12 2.49
CA LEU A 447 13.43 -11.91 3.03
C LEU A 447 13.52 -10.64 3.87
N LEU A 448 12.93 -9.55 3.38
CA LEU A 448 12.87 -8.29 4.11
C LEU A 448 12.03 -8.41 5.38
N SER A 449 10.96 -9.22 5.37
CA SER A 449 10.12 -9.45 6.55
C SER A 449 10.87 -10.12 7.70
N LEU A 450 11.88 -10.96 7.42
CA LEU A 450 12.75 -11.55 8.45
C LEU A 450 13.61 -10.50 9.17
N VAL A 451 14.08 -9.50 8.42
CA VAL A 451 14.93 -8.42 8.96
C VAL A 451 14.08 -7.40 9.72
N VAL A 452 12.98 -6.95 9.13
CA VAL A 452 12.10 -5.94 9.76
C VAL A 452 11.25 -6.54 10.88
N GLY A 453 10.97 -7.85 10.85
CA GLY A 453 10.32 -8.58 11.94
C GLY A 453 11.19 -8.74 13.19
N CYS A 454 12.52 -8.59 13.09
CA CYS A 454 13.45 -8.58 14.23
C CYS A 454 13.70 -7.19 14.82
N ALA A 455 13.27 -6.11 14.14
CA ALA A 455 13.29 -4.78 14.73
C ALA A 455 12.14 -4.68 15.75
N PRO A 456 12.36 -4.10 16.95
CA PRO A 456 11.26 -3.81 17.86
C PRO A 456 10.30 -2.87 17.13
N ARG A 457 9.17 -3.41 16.67
CA ARG A 457 8.11 -2.63 16.05
C ARG A 457 7.27 -2.04 17.17
N GLU A 458 7.28 -0.71 17.21
CA GLU A 458 6.26 0.09 17.87
C GLU A 458 4.90 -0.46 17.43
N HIS A 459 4.18 -1.01 18.40
CA HIS A 459 2.89 -1.62 18.20
C HIS A 459 1.85 -0.54 18.02
N GLY A 460 1.05 -0.69 16.97
CA GLY A 460 -0.27 -0.10 16.87
C GLY A 460 -0.27 1.39 16.61
N ALA A 461 -1.34 1.83 15.95
CA ALA A 461 -1.73 3.22 15.97
C ALA A 461 -2.16 3.57 17.41
N ASP A 462 -1.20 3.76 18.31
CA ASP A 462 -1.47 4.55 19.50
C ASP A 462 -1.85 5.94 19.00
N LEU A 463 -2.92 6.48 19.59
CA LEU A 463 -3.40 7.85 19.41
C LEU A 463 -2.35 8.83 19.99
N THR A 464 -1.12 8.76 19.48
CA THR A 464 0.03 9.50 19.94
C THR A 464 0.00 10.89 19.31
N ALA A 465 -0.52 11.84 20.06
CA ALA A 465 -0.23 13.25 19.80
C ALA A 465 1.26 13.46 20.11
N ALA A 466 2.07 13.93 19.16
CA ALA A 466 3.50 14.27 19.28
C ALA A 466 4.16 13.98 20.68
N GLY A 467 4.61 12.74 20.88
CA GLY A 467 5.33 12.29 22.07
C GLY A 467 4.49 11.78 23.26
N TRP A 468 3.17 11.91 23.24
CA TRP A 468 2.28 11.31 24.24
C TRP A 468 1.93 9.87 23.86
N VAL A 469 2.06 8.96 24.81
CA VAL A 469 1.70 7.55 24.75
C VAL A 469 0.38 7.37 25.49
N ASP A 470 -0.56 6.66 24.89
CA ASP A 470 -1.82 6.33 25.53
C ASP A 470 -1.65 5.08 26.39
N VAL A 471 -1.87 5.22 27.70
CA VAL A 471 -1.78 4.12 28.67
C VAL A 471 -3.17 3.72 29.18
N THR A 472 -4.21 4.04 28.39
CA THR A 472 -5.59 3.67 28.67
C THR A 472 -5.89 2.27 28.15
N ALA A 473 -6.43 1.43 29.03
CA ALA A 473 -6.98 0.14 28.67
C ALA A 473 -8.20 0.31 27.73
N THR A 474 -8.08 -0.24 26.51
CA THR A 474 -9.20 -0.38 25.57
C THR A 474 -10.29 -1.31 26.11
N LEU A 475 -11.49 -0.77 26.31
CA LEU A 475 -12.64 -1.55 26.78
C LEU A 475 -13.23 -2.44 25.68
N ASP A 476 -13.33 -3.74 25.94
CA ASP A 476 -14.00 -4.74 25.13
C ASP A 476 -14.83 -5.67 26.04
N PRO A 477 -16.18 -5.65 25.96
CA PRO A 477 -17.05 -6.52 26.74
C PRO A 477 -16.78 -8.01 26.63
N ALA A 478 -16.13 -8.46 25.55
CA ALA A 478 -15.80 -9.86 25.37
C ALA A 478 -14.52 -10.30 26.09
N ARG A 479 -13.64 -9.36 26.45
CA ARG A 479 -12.26 -9.66 26.89
C ARG A 479 -11.85 -8.97 28.16
N THR A 480 -12.26 -7.71 28.34
CA THR A 480 -11.82 -6.89 29.47
C THR A 480 -12.27 -7.55 30.78
N PRO A 481 -11.33 -7.92 31.66
CA PRO A 481 -11.70 -8.52 32.93
C PRO A 481 -12.42 -7.49 33.79
N ILE A 482 -13.47 -7.96 34.47
CA ILE A 482 -14.19 -7.21 35.48
C ILE A 482 -13.79 -7.75 36.86
N TYR A 483 -13.83 -6.90 37.88
CA TYR A 483 -13.55 -7.36 39.24
C TYR A 483 -14.54 -8.48 39.63
N ALA A 484 -14.04 -9.49 40.34
CA ALA A 484 -14.84 -10.69 40.61
C ALA A 484 -16.07 -10.36 41.48
N GLY A 485 -17.25 -10.43 40.87
CA GLY A 485 -18.53 -10.10 41.52
C GLY A 485 -19.23 -8.87 40.93
N ASP A 486 -18.53 -8.10 40.10
CA ASP A 486 -19.08 -6.88 39.49
C ASP A 486 -20.00 -7.18 38.31
N ALA A 487 -20.84 -6.19 37.96
CA ALA A 487 -21.70 -6.29 36.80
C ALA A 487 -20.88 -6.30 35.49
N PRO A 488 -21.22 -7.17 34.52
CA PRO A 488 -20.54 -7.22 33.25
C PRO A 488 -20.83 -5.97 32.42
N MET A 489 -19.82 -5.51 31.68
CA MET A 489 -20.00 -4.41 30.73
C MET A 489 -20.79 -4.86 29.50
N LYS A 490 -21.58 -3.95 28.92
CA LYS A 490 -22.41 -4.19 27.74
C LYS A 490 -22.37 -2.97 26.82
N PHE A 491 -21.95 -3.19 25.58
CA PHE A 491 -21.92 -2.16 24.54
C PHE A 491 -22.89 -2.55 23.43
N ASP A 492 -23.95 -1.76 23.27
CA ASP A 492 -25.02 -2.03 22.31
C ASP A 492 -25.12 -0.88 21.30
N PHE A 493 -25.31 -1.22 20.02
CA PHE A 493 -25.68 -0.26 19.00
C PHE A 493 -27.20 -0.12 18.99
N LEU A 494 -27.71 1.01 19.52
CA LEU A 494 -29.14 1.37 19.43
C LEU A 494 -29.55 1.71 17.99
N LYS A 495 -28.62 2.26 17.21
CA LYS A 495 -28.75 2.49 15.76
C LYS A 495 -27.41 2.20 15.09
N ASP A 496 -27.44 1.70 13.86
CA ASP A 496 -26.23 1.29 13.13
C ASP A 496 -26.34 1.57 11.63
N MET A 497 -25.54 2.52 11.12
CA MET A 497 -25.54 2.86 9.70
C MET A 497 -25.18 1.68 8.79
N ARG A 498 -24.43 0.69 9.31
CA ARG A 498 -24.12 -0.55 8.56
C ARG A 498 -25.38 -1.39 8.30
N LYS A 499 -26.45 -1.17 9.07
CA LYS A 499 -27.76 -1.80 8.93
C LYS A 499 -28.80 -0.90 8.25
N GLY A 500 -28.38 0.26 7.72
CA GLY A 500 -29.25 1.19 7.00
C GLY A 500 -29.87 2.30 7.85
N ASP A 501 -29.52 2.42 9.14
CA ASP A 501 -29.93 3.56 9.95
C ASP A 501 -29.25 4.86 9.46
N LYS A 502 -29.87 6.02 9.76
CA LYS A 502 -29.34 7.33 9.34
C LYS A 502 -28.13 7.80 10.15
N LEU A 503 -27.89 7.20 11.31
CA LEU A 503 -26.80 7.52 12.22
C LEU A 503 -26.47 6.29 13.06
N THR A 504 -25.22 6.17 13.49
CA THR A 504 -24.80 5.15 14.46
C THR A 504 -24.90 5.76 15.86
N LEU A 505 -25.64 5.09 16.75
CA LEU A 505 -25.83 5.50 18.15
C LEU A 505 -25.60 4.30 19.03
N SER A 506 -24.66 4.42 19.97
CA SER A 506 -24.34 3.36 20.93
C SER A 506 -24.82 3.72 22.32
N VAL A 507 -25.09 2.70 23.13
CA VAL A 507 -25.24 2.79 24.58
C VAL A 507 -24.21 1.89 25.23
N TYR A 508 -23.59 2.41 26.29
CA TYR A 508 -22.61 1.67 27.08
C TYR A 508 -23.15 1.54 28.51
N SER A 509 -23.11 0.32 29.04
CA SER A 509 -23.36 0.01 30.44
C SER A 509 -22.10 -0.63 31.01
N LEU A 510 -21.52 -0.03 32.04
CA LEU A 510 -20.28 -0.49 32.67
C LEU A 510 -20.26 -0.02 34.13
N GLY A 511 -19.50 -0.73 34.98
CA GLY A 511 -19.22 -0.27 36.34
C GLY A 511 -18.29 0.95 36.32
N ALA A 512 -18.36 1.77 37.37
CA ALA A 512 -17.47 2.94 37.53
C ALA A 512 -15.97 2.54 37.58
N HIS A 513 -15.71 1.30 38.00
CA HIS A 513 -14.39 0.69 38.19
C HIS A 513 -13.99 -0.28 37.06
N SER A 514 -14.50 -0.07 35.85
CA SER A 514 -14.20 -0.90 34.68
C SER A 514 -13.05 -0.33 33.84
N GLY A 515 -12.05 -1.16 33.52
CA GLY A 515 -10.88 -0.77 32.73
C GLY A 515 -10.02 0.28 33.42
N THR A 516 -9.45 1.23 32.66
CA THR A 516 -8.74 2.37 33.26
C THR A 516 -9.72 3.32 33.90
N HIS A 517 -9.60 3.53 35.21
CA HIS A 517 -10.50 4.38 35.97
C HIS A 517 -9.80 5.08 37.13
N ILE A 518 -10.47 6.07 37.72
CA ILE A 518 -10.03 6.75 38.93
C ILE A 518 -10.99 6.44 40.08
N ASP A 519 -10.41 6.08 41.22
CA ASP A 519 -11.11 6.02 42.50
C ASP A 519 -11.06 7.37 43.19
N ALA A 520 -12.24 7.89 43.54
CA ALA A 520 -12.39 9.08 44.35
C ALA A 520 -12.47 8.71 45.85
N PRO A 521 -12.20 9.66 46.78
CA PRO A 521 -12.28 9.36 48.21
C PRO A 521 -13.60 8.73 48.67
N MET A 522 -14.73 9.11 48.06
CA MET A 522 -16.04 8.51 48.32
C MET A 522 -16.08 6.98 48.20
N HIS A 523 -15.18 6.36 47.43
CA HIS A 523 -15.16 4.90 47.23
C HIS A 523 -14.98 4.11 48.53
N PHE A 524 -14.09 4.57 49.43
CA PHE A 524 -13.83 3.91 50.72
C PHE A 524 -13.83 4.83 51.95
N ILE A 525 -14.04 6.15 51.77
CA ILE A 525 -14.10 7.14 52.85
C ILE A 525 -15.52 7.69 52.98
N THR A 526 -16.11 7.51 54.16
CA THR A 526 -17.44 8.07 54.47
C THR A 526 -17.40 9.60 54.36
N ASN A 527 -18.32 10.17 53.58
CA ASN A 527 -18.34 11.60 53.21
C ASN A 527 -17.11 12.08 52.43
N GLY A 528 -16.35 11.17 51.83
CA GLY A 528 -15.28 11.51 50.90
C GLY A 528 -15.79 12.26 49.67
N ALA A 529 -14.91 13.02 49.03
CA ALA A 529 -15.21 13.72 47.78
C ALA A 529 -15.60 12.72 46.67
N SER A 530 -16.64 13.05 45.90
CA SER A 530 -17.01 12.31 44.68
C SER A 530 -16.08 12.64 43.52
N ILE A 531 -16.11 11.84 42.45
CA ILE A 531 -15.20 12.00 41.31
C ILE A 531 -15.28 13.38 40.63
N ASP A 532 -16.45 14.03 40.62
CA ASP A 532 -16.60 15.40 40.10
C ASP A 532 -16.01 16.51 41.00
N GLN A 533 -15.65 16.16 42.24
CA GLN A 533 -15.04 17.03 43.24
C GLN A 533 -13.53 16.77 43.41
N VAL A 534 -12.99 15.71 42.81
CA VAL A 534 -11.54 15.45 42.80
C VAL A 534 -10.84 16.57 42.04
N ALA A 535 -9.82 17.15 42.67
CA ALA A 535 -9.03 18.24 42.10
C ALA A 535 -8.24 17.75 40.86
N LEU A 536 -7.97 18.62 39.89
CA LEU A 536 -7.21 18.25 38.68
C LEU A 536 -5.70 18.19 38.95
N GLU A 537 -5.24 18.89 39.99
CA GLU A 537 -3.84 19.03 40.35
C GLU A 537 -3.18 17.66 40.55
N PRO A 538 -3.73 16.69 41.32
CA PRO A 538 -3.20 15.33 41.39
C PRO A 538 -3.14 14.59 40.05
N LEU A 539 -4.02 14.89 39.11
CA LEU A 539 -4.21 14.12 37.88
C LEU A 539 -3.29 14.56 36.72
N ILE A 540 -2.61 15.70 36.86
CA ILE A 540 -1.78 16.30 35.81
C ILE A 540 -0.40 16.69 36.36
N GLY A 541 0.68 16.16 35.79
CA GLY A 541 2.04 16.60 36.07
C GLY A 541 3.08 15.49 36.04
N ALA A 542 4.27 15.79 36.59
CA ALA A 542 5.37 14.82 36.61
C ALA A 542 4.99 13.56 37.41
N ALA A 543 5.32 12.40 36.82
CA ALA A 543 5.13 11.07 37.36
C ALA A 543 6.36 10.21 37.10
N ARG A 544 6.52 9.15 37.89
CA ARG A 544 7.54 8.12 37.66
C ARG A 544 6.89 6.76 37.50
N VAL A 545 7.27 6.06 36.45
CA VAL A 545 6.94 4.64 36.25
C VAL A 545 8.03 3.81 36.93
N ILE A 546 7.62 2.91 37.81
CA ILE A 546 8.50 1.98 38.54
C ILE A 546 8.21 0.57 38.05
N ASP A 547 9.25 -0.13 37.61
CA ASP A 547 9.16 -1.54 37.25
C ASP A 547 9.29 -2.42 38.49
N ILE A 548 8.21 -3.12 38.84
CA ILE A 548 8.16 -4.09 39.93
C ILE A 548 8.50 -5.48 39.36
N PRO A 549 9.48 -6.22 39.93
CA PRO A 549 9.86 -7.53 39.43
C PRO A 549 8.71 -8.55 39.46
N ASP A 550 8.67 -9.44 38.48
CA ASP A 550 7.63 -10.48 38.36
C ASP A 550 7.48 -11.35 39.61
N SER A 551 8.55 -11.56 40.38
CA SER A 551 8.52 -12.34 41.62
C SER A 551 7.75 -11.66 42.76
N VAL A 552 7.55 -10.35 42.69
CA VAL A 552 6.91 -9.55 43.74
C VAL A 552 5.40 -9.53 43.52
N GLN A 553 4.66 -9.96 44.55
CA GLN A 553 3.20 -9.85 44.59
C GLN A 553 2.73 -8.73 45.53
N ALA A 554 3.38 -8.55 46.68
CA ALA A 554 3.09 -7.46 47.60
C ALA A 554 4.17 -6.39 47.45
N ILE A 555 3.78 -5.19 47.02
CA ILE A 555 4.66 -4.01 47.02
C ILE A 555 4.59 -3.45 48.45
N ASP A 556 5.45 -3.95 49.32
CA ASP A 556 5.58 -3.51 50.72
C ASP A 556 6.61 -2.37 50.87
N ALA A 557 6.75 -1.83 52.08
CA ALA A 557 7.67 -0.71 52.32
C ALA A 557 9.14 -1.10 52.03
N GLN A 558 9.50 -2.37 52.21
CA GLN A 558 10.85 -2.87 51.94
C GLN A 558 11.14 -2.92 50.45
N GLU A 559 10.21 -3.47 49.65
CA GLU A 559 10.33 -3.50 48.19
C GLU A 559 10.32 -2.09 47.62
N LEU A 560 9.39 -1.24 48.07
CA LEU A 560 9.30 0.14 47.62
C LEU A 560 10.63 0.90 47.87
N SER A 561 11.28 0.66 49.01
CA SER A 561 12.58 1.27 49.35
C SER A 561 13.75 0.85 48.43
N ARG A 562 13.58 -0.17 47.56
CA ARG A 562 14.60 -0.59 46.58
C ARG A 562 14.58 0.23 45.29
N HIS A 563 13.53 1.03 45.08
CA HIS A 563 13.31 1.81 43.87
C HIS A 563 13.58 3.29 44.12
N ASP A 564 13.92 4.03 43.07
CA ASP A 564 14.12 5.47 43.15
C ASP A 564 12.78 6.21 42.98
N TRP A 565 12.11 6.58 44.07
CA TRP A 565 10.80 7.25 44.04
C TRP A 565 10.66 8.41 45.04
N LEU A 566 11.65 8.62 45.91
CA LEU A 566 11.62 9.69 46.90
C LEU A 566 11.59 11.07 46.22
N GLY A 567 10.67 11.94 46.66
CA GLY A 567 10.47 13.28 46.08
C GLY A 567 9.61 13.31 44.82
N VAL A 568 9.18 12.14 44.31
CA VAL A 568 8.23 12.05 43.20
C VAL A 568 6.81 12.33 43.69
N LYS A 569 6.03 13.09 42.92
CA LYS A 569 4.64 13.44 43.27
C LYS A 569 3.60 12.42 42.81
N ARG A 570 3.87 11.64 41.75
CA ARG A 570 2.94 10.66 41.21
C ARG A 570 3.69 9.39 40.83
N VAL A 571 3.23 8.25 41.30
CA VAL A 571 3.93 6.97 41.10
C VAL A 571 3.02 6.02 40.34
N LEU A 572 3.55 5.42 39.28
CA LEU A 572 2.87 4.39 38.49
C LEU A 572 3.65 3.07 38.62
N PHE A 573 2.98 2.00 39.05
CA PHE A 573 3.59 0.69 39.18
C PHE A 573 3.31 -0.14 37.94
N ARG A 574 4.38 -0.49 37.20
CA ARG A 574 4.34 -1.48 36.13
C ARG A 574 4.75 -2.83 36.73
N THR A 575 3.86 -3.80 36.69
CA THR A 575 3.97 -5.08 37.37
C THR A 575 3.82 -6.25 36.39
N ARG A 576 3.79 -7.47 36.94
CA ARG A 576 3.47 -8.70 36.19
C ARG A 576 2.16 -8.63 35.40
N SER A 577 1.23 -7.77 35.82
CA SER A 577 -0.07 -7.60 35.18
C SER A 577 0.04 -7.07 33.75
N THR A 578 0.92 -6.08 33.54
CA THR A 578 1.31 -5.59 32.21
C THR A 578 1.91 -6.70 31.35
N LEU A 579 2.83 -7.50 31.93
CA LEU A 579 3.54 -8.55 31.20
C LEU A 579 2.64 -9.73 30.80
N ARG A 580 1.61 -10.00 31.59
CA ARG A 580 0.58 -11.01 31.28
C ARG A 580 -0.47 -10.52 30.27
N GLY A 581 -0.43 -9.25 29.87
CA GLY A 581 -1.44 -8.67 28.97
C GLY A 581 -2.84 -8.77 29.58
N TRP A 582 -2.99 -8.29 30.82
CA TRP A 582 -4.17 -8.54 31.65
C TRP A 582 -5.53 -8.29 30.97
N MET A 583 -5.56 -7.37 30.00
CA MET A 583 -6.73 -7.02 29.20
C MET A 583 -7.27 -8.12 28.28
N ASP A 584 -6.45 -9.09 27.89
CA ASP A 584 -6.80 -10.21 27.00
C ASP A 584 -6.90 -11.54 27.76
N SER A 585 -7.11 -11.48 29.08
CA SER A 585 -7.03 -12.64 29.99
C SER A 585 -8.22 -12.71 30.94
N ALA A 586 -8.45 -13.89 31.52
CA ALA A 586 -9.42 -14.04 32.61
C ALA A 586 -8.95 -13.28 33.87
N PHE A 587 -9.89 -12.93 34.74
CA PHE A 587 -9.57 -12.30 36.03
C PHE A 587 -8.55 -13.13 36.82
N HIS A 588 -7.39 -12.54 37.10
CA HIS A 588 -6.32 -13.11 37.90
C HIS A 588 -6.52 -12.72 39.36
N ARG A 589 -6.32 -13.67 40.27
CA ARG A 589 -6.42 -13.43 41.72
C ARG A 589 -5.06 -13.17 42.37
N ASP A 590 -3.97 -13.41 41.63
CA ASP A 590 -2.58 -13.32 42.06
C ASP A 590 -1.85 -12.09 41.49
N PHE A 591 -2.59 -11.03 41.16
CA PHE A 591 -2.02 -9.76 40.71
C PHE A 591 -1.19 -9.11 41.81
N ALA A 592 -0.27 -8.23 41.41
CA ALA A 592 0.53 -7.47 42.34
C ALA A 592 -0.32 -6.35 42.96
N TYR A 593 -0.20 -6.15 44.27
CA TYR A 593 -0.95 -5.16 45.03
C TYR A 593 -0.02 -4.31 45.90
N ILE A 594 -0.51 -3.15 46.34
CA ILE A 594 0.22 -2.26 47.25
C ILE A 594 -0.13 -2.66 48.67
N ALA A 595 0.87 -3.00 49.49
CA ALA A 595 0.62 -3.35 50.88
C ALA A 595 0.36 -2.09 51.73
N PRO A 596 -0.37 -2.21 52.87
CA PRO A 596 -0.77 -1.04 53.67
C PRO A 596 0.40 -0.21 54.20
N ASP A 597 1.55 -0.83 54.50
CA ASP A 597 2.75 -0.14 54.95
C ASP A 597 3.41 0.68 53.83
N ALA A 598 3.41 0.19 52.59
CA ALA A 598 3.83 0.95 51.41
C ALA A 598 2.86 2.11 51.10
N ALA A 599 1.55 1.87 51.22
CA ALA A 599 0.54 2.91 51.04
C ALA A 599 0.72 4.07 52.03
N GLN A 600 0.98 3.74 53.30
CA GLN A 600 1.27 4.75 54.32
C GLN A 600 2.57 5.51 54.00
N LEU A 601 3.62 4.79 53.60
CA LEU A 601 4.90 5.38 53.25
C LEU A 601 4.80 6.36 52.07
N LEU A 602 4.02 6.02 51.04
CA LEU A 602 3.74 6.91 49.91
C LEU A 602 2.99 8.18 50.36
N ALA A 603 1.98 8.02 51.22
CA ALA A 603 1.20 9.14 51.76
C ALA A 603 2.07 10.09 52.62
N ASP A 604 2.89 9.54 53.52
CA ASP A 604 3.78 10.29 54.39
C ASP A 604 4.88 11.04 53.60
N ALA A 605 5.32 10.47 52.47
CA ALA A 605 6.28 11.10 51.56
C ALA A 605 5.66 12.21 50.68
N GLY A 606 4.36 12.43 50.76
CA GLY A 606 3.65 13.49 50.03
C GLY A 606 3.46 13.19 48.54
N VAL A 607 3.30 11.91 48.20
CA VAL A 607 2.74 11.47 46.91
C VAL A 607 1.29 11.91 46.82
N VAL A 608 0.87 12.38 45.65
CA VAL A 608 -0.48 12.92 45.41
C VAL A 608 -1.32 12.06 44.47
N LEU A 609 -0.72 11.10 43.76
CA LEU A 609 -1.43 10.11 42.93
C LEU A 609 -0.66 8.81 42.86
N VAL A 610 -1.38 7.69 42.92
CA VAL A 610 -0.83 6.35 42.72
C VAL A 610 -1.56 5.67 41.58
N GLY A 611 -0.83 5.05 40.66
CA GLY A 611 -1.38 4.28 39.56
C GLY A 611 -0.88 2.84 39.52
N VAL A 612 -1.75 1.91 39.15
CA VAL A 612 -1.43 0.48 39.01
C VAL A 612 -1.92 -0.05 37.67
N ASP A 613 -1.21 -1.05 37.15
CA ASP A 613 -1.48 -1.70 35.88
C ASP A 613 -2.41 -2.92 35.98
N TYR A 614 -3.32 -2.89 36.96
CA TYR A 614 -4.37 -3.88 37.13
C TYR A 614 -5.62 -3.24 37.72
N ILE A 615 -6.76 -3.92 37.62
CA ILE A 615 -8.10 -3.46 38.05
C ILE A 615 -8.30 -3.40 39.58
N SER A 616 -7.23 -3.52 40.36
CA SER A 616 -7.24 -3.21 41.79
C SER A 616 -5.82 -2.99 42.31
N ALA A 617 -5.64 -2.02 43.20
CA ALA A 617 -4.42 -1.79 43.97
C ALA A 617 -4.36 -2.60 45.28
N GLU A 618 -5.46 -3.26 45.67
CA GLU A 618 -5.62 -3.98 46.96
C GLU A 618 -5.50 -5.49 46.77
N GLN A 619 -5.08 -6.19 47.84
CA GLN A 619 -4.97 -7.63 47.80
C GLN A 619 -6.34 -8.29 47.52
N PHE A 620 -6.40 -9.18 46.53
CA PHE A 620 -7.61 -9.95 46.28
C PHE A 620 -8.07 -10.73 47.52
N GLY A 621 -9.29 -10.46 47.98
CA GLY A 621 -9.86 -11.12 49.16
C GLY A 621 -9.32 -10.62 50.50
N ALA A 622 -8.72 -9.42 50.55
CA ALA A 622 -8.33 -8.78 51.81
C ALA A 622 -9.50 -8.69 52.80
N THR A 623 -9.23 -8.95 54.07
CA THR A 623 -10.25 -8.85 55.14
C THR A 623 -10.72 -7.41 55.39
N ALA A 624 -9.92 -6.43 54.99
CA ALA A 624 -10.24 -5.00 55.04
C ALA A 624 -9.51 -4.26 53.90
N PRO A 625 -10.13 -3.25 53.27
CA PRO A 625 -9.55 -2.49 52.15
C PRO A 625 -8.59 -1.40 52.68
N ARG A 626 -7.54 -1.82 53.39
CA ARG A 626 -6.64 -0.91 54.11
C ARG A 626 -5.85 -0.02 53.16
N THR A 627 -5.43 -0.53 52.00
CA THR A 627 -4.66 0.23 51.02
C THR A 627 -5.50 1.37 50.45
N HIS A 628 -6.73 1.09 50.01
CA HIS A 628 -7.65 2.13 49.55
C HIS A 628 -7.98 3.13 50.67
N GLN A 629 -8.27 2.67 51.89
CA GLN A 629 -8.57 3.55 53.02
C GLN A 629 -7.43 4.51 53.36
N ILE A 630 -6.17 4.05 53.29
CA ILE A 630 -5.00 4.87 53.56
C ILE A 630 -4.84 5.92 52.46
N LEU A 631 -4.75 5.52 51.18
CA LEU A 631 -4.49 6.45 50.08
C LEU A 631 -5.65 7.46 49.92
N LEU A 632 -6.87 6.96 49.82
CA LEU A 632 -8.05 7.80 49.64
C LEU A 632 -8.35 8.67 50.88
N GLY A 633 -8.04 8.17 52.09
CA GLY A 633 -8.16 8.92 53.35
C GLY A 633 -7.20 10.11 53.43
N HIS A 634 -6.04 10.02 52.78
CA HIS A 634 -5.11 11.13 52.58
C HIS A 634 -5.46 12.00 51.36
N GLY A 635 -6.57 11.72 50.67
CA GLY A 635 -7.00 12.45 49.47
C GLY A 635 -6.16 12.16 48.23
N ILE A 636 -5.46 11.03 48.20
CA ILE A 636 -4.62 10.57 47.08
C ILE A 636 -5.50 9.70 46.16
N PRO A 637 -5.89 10.17 44.96
CA PRO A 637 -6.66 9.36 44.02
C PRO A 637 -5.83 8.19 43.52
N ILE A 638 -6.50 7.07 43.26
CA ILE A 638 -5.90 5.86 42.73
C ILE A 638 -6.33 5.70 41.27
N VAL A 639 -5.37 5.47 40.38
CA VAL A 639 -5.63 5.16 38.97
C VAL A 639 -5.41 3.67 38.75
N GLU A 640 -6.49 2.94 38.55
CA GLU A 640 -6.43 1.50 38.37
C GLU A 640 -6.64 1.13 36.90
N GLY A 641 -6.17 -0.07 36.52
CA GLY A 641 -6.35 -0.62 35.18
C GLY A 641 -5.58 0.13 34.10
N LEU A 642 -4.35 0.60 34.39
CA LEU A 642 -3.49 1.19 33.36
C LEU A 642 -2.93 0.12 32.40
N ASP A 643 -2.78 0.48 31.14
CA ASP A 643 -2.01 -0.30 30.17
C ASP A 643 -0.60 0.28 30.05
N LEU A 644 0.32 -0.24 30.86
CA LEU A 644 1.72 0.22 30.90
C LEU A 644 2.64 -0.59 29.97
N ARG A 645 2.10 -1.44 29.08
CA ARG A 645 2.89 -2.18 28.06
C ARG A 645 3.76 -1.28 27.17
N PRO A 646 3.30 -0.10 26.72
CA PRO A 646 4.09 0.74 25.81
C PRO A 646 5.14 1.61 26.51
N VAL A 647 5.24 1.59 27.85
CA VAL A 647 6.13 2.48 28.61
C VAL A 647 7.16 1.71 29.40
N GLN A 648 8.34 2.31 29.60
CA GLN A 648 9.44 1.75 30.41
C GLN A 648 9.51 2.47 31.76
N ALA A 649 10.24 1.91 32.73
CA ALA A 649 10.55 2.63 33.96
C ALA A 649 11.27 3.96 33.66
N GLY A 650 10.88 5.03 34.35
CA GLY A 650 11.45 6.36 34.13
C GLY A 650 10.50 7.51 34.45
N ASP A 651 10.93 8.73 34.12
CA ASP A 651 10.18 9.96 34.38
C ASP A 651 9.29 10.36 33.21
N TYR A 652 8.03 10.69 33.51
CA TYR A 652 6.99 11.03 32.55
C TYR A 652 6.21 12.29 32.98
N ASP A 653 5.66 13.00 32.01
CA ASP A 653 4.49 13.85 32.23
C ASP A 653 3.26 12.95 32.14
N LEU A 654 2.39 13.00 33.15
CA LEU A 654 1.14 12.23 33.22
C LEU A 654 -0.06 13.16 33.12
N ILE A 655 -1.07 12.72 32.37
CA ILE A 655 -2.40 13.33 32.34
C ILE A 655 -3.43 12.21 32.46
N VAL A 656 -4.30 12.30 33.48
CA VAL A 656 -5.44 11.39 33.65
C VAL A 656 -6.74 12.20 33.69
N LEU A 657 -7.67 11.92 32.78
CA LEU A 657 -8.91 12.67 32.62
C LEU A 657 -10.11 11.74 32.82
N PRO A 658 -10.69 11.68 34.04
CA PRO A 658 -11.90 10.91 34.31
C PRO A 658 -13.13 11.59 33.72
N LEU A 659 -14.16 10.81 33.41
CA LEU A 659 -15.49 11.37 33.16
C LEU A 659 -15.98 12.13 34.40
N LYS A 660 -16.44 13.36 34.21
CA LYS A 660 -16.97 14.19 35.30
C LYS A 660 -18.39 13.77 35.66
N VAL A 661 -18.52 12.75 36.49
CA VAL A 661 -19.81 12.16 36.92
C VAL A 661 -20.19 12.67 38.31
N ARG A 662 -21.35 13.33 38.43
CA ARG A 662 -21.76 13.99 39.67
C ARG A 662 -22.10 12.99 40.78
N GLY A 663 -21.42 13.08 41.93
CA GLY A 663 -21.79 12.36 43.15
C GLY A 663 -21.52 10.85 43.10
N HIS A 664 -20.59 10.39 42.26
CA HIS A 664 -20.20 8.98 42.14
C HIS A 664 -18.78 8.75 42.67
N GLU A 665 -18.51 7.51 43.07
CA GLU A 665 -17.32 7.04 43.76
C GLU A 665 -16.08 6.87 42.86
N GLY A 666 -16.28 6.79 41.56
CA GLY A 666 -15.21 6.66 40.58
C GLY A 666 -15.71 6.96 39.17
N ALA A 667 -14.80 6.96 38.21
CA ALA A 667 -15.17 7.03 36.80
C ALA A 667 -14.08 6.46 35.88
N PRO A 668 -14.48 5.91 34.71
CA PRO A 668 -13.56 5.60 33.63
C PRO A 668 -12.76 6.85 33.23
N ALA A 669 -11.49 6.64 32.92
CA ALA A 669 -10.57 7.72 32.62
C ALA A 669 -9.71 7.43 31.40
N ARG A 670 -9.37 8.49 30.66
CA ARG A 670 -8.30 8.46 29.66
C ARG A 670 -6.99 8.84 30.35
N ALA A 671 -5.97 7.99 30.24
CA ALA A 671 -4.65 8.22 30.82
C ALA A 671 -3.59 8.24 29.70
N ILE A 672 -2.79 9.31 29.64
CA ILE A 672 -1.69 9.46 28.68
C ILE A 672 -0.42 9.90 29.40
N VAL A 673 0.73 9.48 28.89
CA VAL A 673 2.04 9.82 29.43
C VAL A 673 3.02 10.26 28.35
N ARG A 674 3.95 11.15 28.67
CA ARG A 674 5.02 11.56 27.74
C ARG A 674 6.36 11.51 28.46
N GLN A 675 7.35 10.87 27.84
CA GLN A 675 8.67 10.74 28.46
C GLN A 675 9.30 12.11 28.71
N ARG A 676 9.81 12.35 29.93
CA ARG A 676 10.53 13.57 30.27
C ARG A 676 12.00 13.37 29.92
N HIS A 677 12.47 14.05 28.87
CA HIS A 677 13.90 14.15 28.64
C HIS A 677 14.53 15.00 29.74
N GLN A 678 15.53 14.44 30.44
CA GLN A 678 16.38 15.24 31.32
C GLN A 678 16.98 16.37 30.47
N ARG A 679 16.67 17.63 30.81
CA ARG A 679 17.48 18.74 30.33
C ARG A 679 18.86 18.53 30.93
N LEU A 680 19.82 18.14 30.09
CA LEU A 680 21.25 18.17 30.41
C LEU A 680 21.67 19.57 30.85
#